data_AF-A0A6A8G7T4-F1
#
_entry.id   AF-A0A6A8G7T4-F1
#
_cell.length_a   1.000
_cell.length_b   1.000
_cell.length_c   1.000
_cell.angle_alpha   90.00
_cell.angle_beta   90.00
_cell.angle_gamma   90.00
#
_symmetry.space_group_name_H-M   'P 1'
#
loop_
_entity.id
_entity.type
_entity.pdbx_description
1 polymer ?
#
loop_
_entity_poly.entity_id
_entity_poly.type
_entity_poly.pdbx_seq_one_letter_code
_entity_poly.pdbx_strand_id
1 'polypeptide(L)'
;MTNLLSLSDLRTQFSTDRGRVKAVDGLDLTVREGETVGLVGESGSGKSVTALSTMGLVDDPGEIVSGSVELESAHLADEFRAQYDNPEFVDGDIIDLVQAPEEALRTVRGSEIGMIFQDPMTSLNPSLTVGEQVAESLRLHQYGGRRKDSWFNALRELLPRISRDIDDEIVERTIEVLESVGIPEPGARVDEYPHEFSGGMRQRVLIAIALACQPRMLVADEPTTALDVTIQAQILDLIDGLQEELGMSVLMITHDLGVVAETCDRVAVMYAGEIVEEGPVEEIFHNPSHPYTYTLLESLPSEEKERLTPIEGNVPDLIDMPDGCHFAPRCPWAQPECTAGEIPYKQHGPTGTEHRAKCVLDDFDTDEYGTEYIGEKSTSEPSDEPLLEVDGLQKYYQQGEGLLDRFVGTERQSVKAVDGIDFTVFEGETLGLVGESGCGKSTAGRSLLHLTPPTDGRVVFAGTDLSDLDSDELRKTRRDMQMIFQDPLSSLDPRMTVGQTIREPLKVHDLPASTPGVRGEVDVDISGIDPDRVTVSVSDEIDAIVGSSDGVATAHVDVAVTGTEVDVSIEERLRVDVEVEREGETVTAIDVSVTAGESDRERQRRRVNQLLDAVGLEVGQYDRYPHELSGGQRQRVGIARALAVDPDFIVADEPVSALDVSVQAQILNLLEDLQERFGLTYLFIAHDLSVVRHISDRIAVMYLGEIVEVAQTDALFDDPQHPYTQALLSAIPEPDPSASTDDRIILEGDVPSPINPPSGCHFRTRCPQVIPPEDLDIEQAAYREVMDLRQRIERETLDVATARDEATKGSHAEATQVSADGGAPDQSAVVEELRESHLSHTLSPNLTDVVDRALGFVVDDDWDRASEVLRDQFESVCERDSPELGTGEHPAACHLLNN
;
A
#
# COMPACT_ATOMS: atom_id res chain seq x y z
N MET A 1 -23.31 -26.13 -10.14
CA MET A 1 -22.94 -26.17 -8.71
C MET A 1 -24.15 -25.75 -7.89
N THR A 2 -24.22 -26.12 -6.62
CA THR A 2 -25.30 -25.73 -5.70
C THR A 2 -24.95 -24.37 -5.09
N ASN A 3 -25.96 -23.58 -4.68
CA ASN A 3 -25.73 -22.27 -4.09
C ASN A 3 -25.39 -22.44 -2.60
N LEU A 4 -24.14 -22.19 -2.21
CA LEU A 4 -23.73 -22.31 -0.81
C LEU A 4 -24.27 -21.13 0.02
N LEU A 5 -24.13 -19.92 -0.51
CA LEU A 5 -24.59 -18.69 0.12
C LEU A 5 -25.42 -17.87 -0.88
N SER A 6 -26.57 -17.35 -0.43
CA SER A 6 -27.42 -16.46 -1.22
C SER A 6 -27.84 -15.24 -0.42
N LEU A 7 -27.55 -14.05 -0.93
CA LEU A 7 -28.04 -12.76 -0.44
C LEU A 7 -29.19 -12.33 -1.35
N SER A 8 -30.33 -11.94 -0.78
CA SER A 8 -31.52 -11.53 -1.55
C SER A 8 -32.10 -10.22 -1.03
N ASP A 9 -32.23 -9.21 -1.89
CA ASP A 9 -32.69 -7.83 -1.59
C ASP A 9 -32.10 -7.29 -0.27
N LEU A 10 -30.80 -7.55 -0.04
CA LEU A 10 -30.14 -7.18 1.21
C LEU A 10 -30.02 -5.65 1.30
N ARG A 11 -30.45 -5.09 2.43
CA ARG A 11 -30.37 -3.65 2.71
C ARG A 11 -29.79 -3.39 4.09
N THR A 12 -28.68 -2.67 4.13
CA THR A 12 -27.99 -2.30 5.36
C THR A 12 -27.81 -0.79 5.43
N GLN A 13 -28.24 -0.19 6.54
CA GLN A 13 -28.25 1.26 6.73
C GLN A 13 -27.59 1.68 8.04
N PHE A 14 -26.92 2.83 8.05
CA PHE A 14 -26.35 3.44 9.26
C PHE A 14 -27.07 4.73 9.61
N SER A 15 -27.47 4.86 10.88
CA SER A 15 -28.09 6.08 11.38
C SER A 15 -27.03 7.13 11.73
N THR A 16 -27.08 8.29 11.07
CA THR A 16 -26.18 9.42 11.35
C THR A 16 -26.97 10.68 11.69
N ASP A 17 -26.31 11.71 12.25
CA ASP A 17 -26.94 13.01 12.53
C ASP A 17 -27.45 13.72 11.27
N ARG A 18 -26.88 13.41 10.10
CA ARG A 18 -27.25 14.01 8.79
C ARG A 18 -28.37 13.25 8.07
N GLY A 19 -28.58 11.97 8.40
CA GLY A 19 -29.54 11.12 7.72
C GLY A 19 -29.20 9.63 7.84
N ARG A 20 -29.93 8.78 7.11
CA ARG A 20 -29.63 7.34 7.01
C ARG A 20 -28.73 7.10 5.81
N VAL A 21 -27.52 6.63 6.08
CA VAL A 21 -26.58 6.20 5.04
C VAL A 21 -27.01 4.82 4.56
N LYS A 22 -27.33 4.67 3.27
CA LYS A 22 -27.67 3.40 2.66
C LYS A 22 -26.41 2.72 2.13
N ALA A 23 -25.76 1.93 2.98
CA ALA A 23 -24.48 1.31 2.62
C ALA A 23 -24.65 0.11 1.68
N VAL A 24 -25.76 -0.62 1.80
CA VAL A 24 -26.19 -1.69 0.88
C VAL A 24 -27.67 -1.45 0.60
N ASP A 25 -28.09 -1.44 -0.67
CA ASP A 25 -29.46 -1.06 -1.05
C ASP A 25 -30.04 -2.00 -2.14
N GLY A 26 -30.45 -3.20 -1.76
CA GLY A 26 -31.12 -4.16 -2.65
C GLY A 26 -30.11 -5.04 -3.39
N LEU A 27 -29.16 -5.59 -2.62
CA LEU A 27 -28.09 -6.42 -3.16
C LEU A 27 -28.53 -7.88 -3.26
N ASP A 28 -28.38 -8.44 -4.46
CA ASP A 28 -28.57 -9.86 -4.77
C ASP A 28 -27.23 -10.48 -5.19
N LEU A 29 -26.72 -11.43 -4.41
CA LEU A 29 -25.44 -12.11 -4.69
C LEU A 29 -25.55 -13.58 -4.33
N THR A 30 -24.87 -14.44 -5.10
CA THR A 30 -24.80 -15.87 -4.81
C THR A 30 -23.35 -16.33 -4.87
N VAL A 31 -22.96 -17.22 -3.97
CA VAL A 31 -21.66 -17.91 -4.01
C VAL A 31 -21.94 -19.41 -4.07
N ARG A 32 -21.39 -20.08 -5.07
CA ARG A 32 -21.55 -21.53 -5.25
C ARG A 32 -20.45 -22.30 -4.53
N GLU A 33 -20.74 -23.55 -4.24
CA GLU A 33 -19.76 -24.47 -3.66
C GLU A 33 -18.53 -24.61 -4.57
N GLY A 34 -17.35 -24.27 -4.03
CA GLY A 34 -16.05 -24.30 -4.71
C GLY A 34 -15.82 -23.16 -5.72
N GLU A 35 -16.67 -22.14 -5.74
CA GLU A 35 -16.53 -20.95 -6.60
C GLU A 35 -15.81 -19.82 -5.84
N THR A 36 -14.91 -19.13 -6.52
CA THR A 36 -14.33 -17.87 -6.07
C THR A 36 -15.04 -16.70 -6.75
N VAL A 37 -15.72 -15.86 -5.95
CA VAL A 37 -16.45 -14.69 -6.42
C VAL A 37 -15.77 -13.42 -5.93
N GLY A 38 -15.34 -12.57 -6.87
CA GLY A 38 -14.80 -11.24 -6.60
C GLY A 38 -15.91 -10.19 -6.43
N LEU A 39 -15.86 -9.38 -5.38
CA LEU A 39 -16.71 -8.19 -5.19
C LEU A 39 -15.84 -6.94 -5.25
N VAL A 40 -16.00 -6.14 -6.31
CA VAL A 40 -15.13 -4.99 -6.62
C VAL A 40 -15.91 -3.68 -6.75
N GLY A 41 -15.21 -2.54 -6.66
CA GLY A 41 -15.78 -1.21 -6.87
C GLY A 41 -15.03 -0.11 -6.12
N GLU A 42 -15.33 1.16 -6.42
CA GLU A 42 -14.76 2.35 -5.75
C GLU A 42 -14.88 2.27 -4.22
N SER A 43 -14.02 3.01 -3.52
CA SER A 43 -14.03 3.07 -2.05
C SER A 43 -15.36 3.64 -1.55
N GLY A 44 -15.89 3.06 -0.47
CA GLY A 44 -17.19 3.46 0.08
C GLY A 44 -18.42 2.96 -0.71
N SER A 45 -18.26 2.11 -1.71
CA SER A 45 -19.38 1.51 -2.45
C SER A 45 -20.24 0.52 -1.65
N GLY A 46 -19.75 0.02 -0.50
CA GLY A 46 -20.50 -0.91 0.38
C GLY A 46 -19.95 -2.34 0.45
N LYS A 47 -18.78 -2.63 -0.14
CA LYS A 47 -18.19 -3.98 -0.20
C LYS A 47 -17.99 -4.63 1.17
N SER A 48 -17.19 -4.01 2.05
CA SER A 48 -16.93 -4.52 3.40
C SER A 48 -18.21 -4.57 4.26
N VAL A 49 -19.14 -3.62 4.08
CA VAL A 49 -20.44 -3.67 4.75
C VAL A 49 -21.26 -4.88 4.29
N THR A 50 -21.14 -5.30 3.03
CA THR A 50 -21.77 -6.52 2.52
C THR A 50 -21.22 -7.75 3.22
N ALA A 51 -19.89 -7.87 3.36
CA ALA A 51 -19.27 -8.94 4.16
C ALA A 51 -19.72 -8.93 5.64
N LEU A 52 -19.69 -7.78 6.29
CA LEU A 52 -20.14 -7.65 7.68
C LEU A 52 -21.63 -7.99 7.84
N SER A 53 -22.46 -7.63 6.87
CA SER A 53 -23.89 -7.97 6.86
C SER A 53 -24.10 -9.47 6.70
N THR A 54 -23.38 -10.12 5.78
CA THR A 54 -23.38 -11.58 5.62
C THR A 54 -22.98 -12.29 6.91
N MET A 55 -21.96 -11.76 7.59
CA MET A 55 -21.48 -12.33 8.84
C MET A 55 -22.36 -11.98 10.04
N GLY A 56 -23.31 -11.04 9.94
CA GLY A 56 -24.08 -10.52 11.07
C GLY A 56 -23.25 -9.71 12.07
N LEU A 57 -22.17 -9.07 11.61
CA LEU A 57 -21.21 -8.26 12.38
C LEU A 57 -21.46 -6.75 12.23
N VAL A 58 -22.61 -6.35 11.70
CA VAL A 58 -22.99 -4.94 11.61
C VAL A 58 -23.35 -4.42 13.00
N ASP A 59 -22.48 -3.60 13.58
CA ASP A 59 -22.68 -2.98 14.89
C ASP A 59 -23.47 -1.65 14.81
N ASP A 60 -24.07 -1.26 15.94
CA ASP A 60 -24.70 0.06 16.12
C ASP A 60 -23.72 1.19 15.71
N PRO A 61 -24.14 2.19 14.90
CA PRO A 61 -25.53 2.54 14.56
C PRO A 61 -26.04 1.92 13.25
N GLY A 62 -25.42 0.83 12.77
CA GLY A 62 -25.82 0.08 11.59
C GLY A 62 -26.93 -0.94 11.87
N GLU A 63 -27.81 -1.17 10.90
CA GLU A 63 -28.85 -2.21 10.96
C GLU A 63 -29.14 -2.78 9.57
N ILE A 64 -29.40 -4.10 9.50
CA ILE A 64 -29.99 -4.75 8.32
C ILE A 64 -31.50 -4.47 8.36
N VAL A 65 -31.99 -3.64 7.43
CA VAL A 65 -33.40 -3.19 7.43
C VAL A 65 -34.33 -4.13 6.68
N SER A 66 -33.81 -4.87 5.69
CA SER A 66 -34.55 -5.87 4.91
C SER A 66 -33.60 -6.81 4.16
N GLY A 67 -34.18 -7.86 3.58
CA GLY A 67 -33.48 -8.91 2.84
C GLY A 67 -33.19 -10.14 3.70
N SER A 68 -32.61 -11.15 3.09
CA SER A 68 -32.16 -12.39 3.74
C SER A 68 -30.74 -12.74 3.33
N VAL A 69 -30.08 -13.50 4.21
CA VAL A 69 -28.77 -14.12 3.96
C VAL A 69 -28.94 -15.60 4.26
N GLU A 70 -28.95 -16.41 3.22
CA GLU A 70 -29.28 -17.83 3.28
C GLU A 70 -28.03 -18.68 3.07
N LEU A 71 -27.71 -19.54 4.04
CA LEU A 71 -26.59 -20.49 3.99
C LEU A 71 -27.12 -21.92 3.88
N GLU A 72 -26.64 -22.69 2.90
CA GLU A 72 -26.97 -24.11 2.75
C GLU A 72 -26.02 -24.98 3.61
N SER A 73 -26.51 -25.51 4.73
CA SER A 73 -25.81 -26.49 5.58
C SER A 73 -26.79 -27.51 6.15
N ALA A 74 -26.81 -28.71 5.57
CA ALA A 74 -27.61 -29.82 6.10
C ALA A 74 -27.19 -30.19 7.54
N HIS A 75 -25.88 -30.13 7.83
CA HIS A 75 -25.35 -30.47 9.15
C HIS A 75 -25.82 -29.49 10.24
N LEU A 76 -25.62 -28.18 10.03
CA LEU A 76 -26.07 -27.18 10.99
C LEU A 76 -27.59 -27.08 11.06
N ALA A 77 -28.31 -27.28 9.95
CA ALA A 77 -29.77 -27.29 9.97
C ALA A 77 -30.30 -28.40 10.90
N ASP A 78 -29.70 -29.61 10.85
CA ASP A 78 -30.03 -30.69 11.78
C ASP A 78 -29.66 -30.36 13.23
N GLU A 79 -28.48 -29.76 13.46
CA GLU A 79 -28.05 -29.32 14.79
C GLU A 79 -29.00 -28.28 15.39
N PHE A 80 -29.33 -27.23 14.64
CA PHE A 80 -30.21 -26.17 15.09
C PHE A 80 -31.65 -26.64 15.31
N ARG A 81 -32.17 -27.57 14.50
CA ARG A 81 -33.48 -28.20 14.77
C ARG A 81 -33.47 -29.04 16.05
N ALA A 82 -32.32 -29.59 16.45
CA ALA A 82 -32.19 -30.33 17.70
C ALA A 82 -32.02 -29.40 18.92
N GLN A 83 -31.35 -28.25 18.74
CA GLN A 83 -31.07 -27.28 19.80
C GLN A 83 -32.25 -26.33 20.07
N TYR A 84 -32.94 -25.88 19.03
CA TYR A 84 -34.04 -24.92 19.10
C TYR A 84 -35.38 -25.62 18.84
N ASP A 85 -36.43 -25.26 19.58
CA ASP A 85 -37.77 -25.82 19.40
C ASP A 85 -38.46 -25.18 18.19
N ASN A 86 -38.37 -25.86 17.03
CA ASN A 86 -38.91 -25.41 15.73
C ASN A 86 -38.39 -24.02 15.29
N PRO A 87 -37.09 -23.88 15.00
CA PRO A 87 -36.48 -22.60 14.63
C PRO A 87 -37.08 -22.07 13.31
N GLU A 88 -37.64 -20.86 13.33
CA GLU A 88 -38.19 -20.20 12.14
C GLU A 88 -37.11 -19.79 11.12
N PHE A 89 -35.85 -19.69 11.55
CA PHE A 89 -34.70 -19.33 10.72
C PHE A 89 -34.07 -20.51 9.96
N VAL A 90 -34.68 -21.71 10.02
CA VAL A 90 -34.21 -22.90 9.31
C VAL A 90 -35.34 -23.46 8.44
N ASP A 91 -35.15 -23.52 7.12
CA ASP A 91 -36.08 -24.13 6.17
C ASP A 91 -35.36 -25.15 5.27
N GLY A 92 -35.71 -26.43 5.40
CA GLY A 92 -34.88 -27.49 4.82
C GLY A 92 -33.42 -27.29 5.23
N ASP A 93 -32.47 -27.51 4.33
CA ASP A 93 -31.04 -27.38 4.64
C ASP A 93 -30.54 -25.92 4.59
N ILE A 94 -31.45 -24.95 4.50
CA ILE A 94 -31.16 -23.52 4.42
C ILE A 94 -31.33 -22.86 5.79
N ILE A 95 -30.37 -22.01 6.15
CA ILE A 95 -30.34 -21.25 7.39
C ILE A 95 -30.34 -19.76 7.04
N ASP A 96 -31.35 -19.02 7.48
CA ASP A 96 -31.40 -17.56 7.35
C ASP A 96 -30.61 -16.91 8.49
N LEU A 97 -29.43 -16.39 8.17
CA LEU A 97 -28.50 -15.78 9.11
C LEU A 97 -29.04 -14.46 9.69
N VAL A 98 -29.88 -13.72 8.96
CA VAL A 98 -30.47 -12.46 9.45
C VAL A 98 -31.47 -12.73 10.59
N GLN A 99 -32.19 -13.84 10.52
CA GLN A 99 -33.17 -14.25 11.54
C GLN A 99 -32.55 -15.11 12.65
N ALA A 100 -31.34 -15.64 12.44
CA ALA A 100 -30.67 -16.50 13.39
C ALA A 100 -30.31 -15.75 14.69
N PRO A 101 -30.48 -16.36 15.88
CA PRO A 101 -30.01 -15.76 17.12
C PRO A 101 -28.48 -15.72 17.16
N GLU A 102 -27.92 -14.77 17.90
CA GLU A 102 -26.46 -14.58 18.03
C GLU A 102 -25.69 -15.86 18.46
N GLU A 103 -26.31 -16.75 19.24
CA GLU A 103 -25.69 -18.04 19.58
C GLU A 103 -25.55 -18.98 18.37
N ALA A 104 -26.53 -18.99 17.47
CA ALA A 104 -26.46 -19.76 16.23
C ALA A 104 -25.50 -19.13 15.22
N LEU A 105 -25.50 -17.79 15.11
CA LEU A 105 -24.55 -17.05 14.29
C LEU A 105 -23.11 -17.31 14.70
N ARG A 106 -22.84 -17.37 16.01
CA ARG A 106 -21.53 -17.79 16.51
C ARG A 106 -21.16 -19.18 16.05
N THR A 107 -22.05 -20.17 16.08
CA THR A 107 -21.73 -21.50 15.55
C THR A 107 -21.41 -21.46 14.06
N VAL A 108 -22.16 -20.71 13.26
CA VAL A 108 -21.91 -20.54 11.82
C VAL A 108 -20.53 -19.90 11.56
N ARG A 109 -20.21 -18.84 12.29
CA ARG A 109 -18.89 -18.20 12.26
C ARG A 109 -17.82 -19.19 12.74
N GLY A 110 -16.73 -19.31 12.00
CA GLY A 110 -15.66 -20.26 12.29
C GLY A 110 -15.92 -21.64 11.68
N SER A 111 -17.03 -22.32 11.98
CA SER A 111 -17.24 -23.70 11.50
C SER A 111 -17.69 -23.80 10.04
N GLU A 112 -18.48 -22.84 9.56
CA GLU A 112 -19.02 -22.84 8.19
C GLU A 112 -18.48 -21.67 7.38
N ILE A 113 -18.39 -20.49 7.99
CA ILE A 113 -17.88 -19.27 7.36
C ILE A 113 -16.73 -18.68 8.18
N GLY A 114 -15.55 -18.61 7.56
CA GLY A 114 -14.38 -17.89 8.07
C GLY A 114 -14.31 -16.49 7.46
N MET A 115 -13.69 -15.55 8.17
CA MET A 115 -13.46 -14.19 7.65
C MET A 115 -12.03 -13.73 7.94
N ILE A 116 -11.37 -13.19 6.91
CA ILE A 116 -10.15 -12.41 7.04
C ILE A 116 -10.59 -10.95 7.08
N PHE A 117 -10.35 -10.29 8.22
CA PHE A 117 -10.67 -8.87 8.40
C PHE A 117 -9.63 -7.97 7.73
N GLN A 118 -10.07 -6.77 7.35
CA GLN A 118 -9.21 -5.73 6.81
C GLN A 118 -8.17 -5.29 7.86
N ASP A 119 -6.89 -5.25 7.45
CA ASP A 119 -5.70 -4.86 8.22
C ASP A 119 -5.30 -5.79 9.41
N PRO A 120 -4.13 -6.47 9.35
CA PRO A 120 -3.58 -7.26 10.46
C PRO A 120 -3.39 -6.51 11.77
N MET A 121 -3.04 -5.22 11.72
CA MET A 121 -2.63 -4.47 12.90
C MET A 121 -3.79 -4.13 13.83
N THR A 122 -4.98 -3.91 13.26
CA THR A 122 -6.19 -3.64 14.02
C THR A 122 -6.90 -4.92 14.46
N SER A 123 -6.65 -6.02 13.75
CA SER A 123 -7.34 -7.29 13.93
C SER A 123 -6.66 -8.20 14.97
N LEU A 124 -5.32 -8.18 15.07
CA LEU A 124 -4.59 -8.97 16.05
C LEU A 124 -4.49 -8.26 17.41
N ASN A 125 -4.64 -9.00 18.50
CA ASN A 125 -4.42 -8.48 19.84
C ASN A 125 -2.92 -8.48 20.17
N PRO A 126 -2.26 -7.31 20.34
CA PRO A 126 -0.81 -7.24 20.55
C PRO A 126 -0.36 -7.77 21.92
N SER A 127 -1.30 -8.04 22.84
CA SER A 127 -1.02 -8.52 24.20
C SER A 127 -1.11 -10.04 24.36
N LEU A 128 -1.56 -10.75 23.31
CA LEU A 128 -1.68 -12.21 23.29
C LEU A 128 -0.67 -12.80 22.32
N THR A 129 -0.23 -14.03 22.56
CA THR A 129 0.64 -14.72 21.59
C THR A 129 -0.14 -15.10 20.35
N VAL A 130 0.57 -15.38 19.25
CA VAL A 130 -0.02 -15.86 18.00
C VAL A 130 -0.74 -17.19 18.23
N GLY A 131 -0.10 -18.13 18.93
CA GLY A 131 -0.68 -19.42 19.26
C GLY A 131 -1.93 -19.31 20.13
N GLU A 132 -1.95 -18.41 21.11
CA GLU A 132 -3.13 -18.20 21.95
C GLU A 132 -4.36 -17.75 21.13
N GLN A 133 -4.15 -16.88 20.14
CA GLN A 133 -5.23 -16.36 19.30
C GLN A 133 -5.77 -17.40 18.31
N VAL A 134 -4.89 -18.20 17.70
CA VAL A 134 -5.31 -19.32 16.82
C VAL A 134 -6.01 -20.41 17.65
N ALA A 135 -5.44 -20.78 18.80
CA ALA A 135 -6.02 -21.78 19.71
C ALA A 135 -7.37 -21.34 20.30
N GLU A 136 -7.61 -20.04 20.50
CA GLU A 136 -8.89 -19.51 20.95
C GLU A 136 -10.02 -19.90 19.99
N SER A 137 -9.79 -19.76 18.68
CA SER A 137 -10.75 -20.14 17.64
C SER A 137 -11.06 -21.65 17.69
N LEU A 138 -10.03 -22.50 17.84
CA LEU A 138 -10.20 -23.95 17.98
C LEU A 138 -10.99 -24.33 19.24
N ARG A 139 -10.72 -23.67 20.37
CA ARG A 139 -11.38 -23.92 21.66
C ARG A 139 -12.86 -23.57 21.66
N LEU A 140 -13.23 -22.48 21.00
CA LEU A 140 -14.60 -21.99 20.97
C LEU A 140 -15.53 -22.90 20.13
N HIS A 141 -15.00 -23.55 19.09
CA HIS A 141 -15.82 -24.27 18.10
C HIS A 141 -15.66 -25.79 18.10
N GLN A 142 -14.46 -26.37 18.33
CA GLN A 142 -14.24 -27.81 18.16
C GLN A 142 -14.26 -28.61 19.48
N TYR A 143 -13.96 -27.99 20.62
CA TYR A 143 -13.90 -28.68 21.93
C TYR A 143 -14.97 -28.17 22.88
N GLY A 144 -16.18 -28.69 22.72
CA GLY A 144 -17.37 -28.34 23.49
C GLY A 144 -17.15 -28.28 25.01
N GLY A 145 -17.41 -27.11 25.60
CA GLY A 145 -17.28 -26.92 27.04
C GLY A 145 -17.88 -25.62 27.58
N ARG A 146 -19.20 -25.41 27.43
CA ARG A 146 -19.95 -24.41 28.24
C ARG A 146 -19.57 -24.55 29.73
N ARG A 147 -18.80 -23.60 30.26
CA ARG A 147 -18.75 -23.34 31.71
C ARG A 147 -19.46 -22.02 31.97
N LYS A 148 -20.62 -22.11 32.62
CA LYS A 148 -21.47 -20.97 33.03
C LYS A 148 -20.63 -19.82 33.58
N ASP A 149 -20.86 -18.64 33.02
CA ASP A 149 -20.34 -17.37 33.52
C ASP A 149 -20.67 -17.19 35.00
N SER A 150 -19.62 -17.24 35.81
CA SER A 150 -19.63 -16.75 37.18
C SER A 150 -18.60 -15.66 37.26
N TRP A 151 -18.92 -14.59 37.99
CA TRP A 151 -18.06 -13.43 38.27
C TRP A 151 -16.66 -13.79 38.80
N PHE A 152 -16.46 -15.04 39.27
CA PHE A 152 -15.17 -15.59 39.65
C PHE A 152 -14.24 -15.98 38.48
N ASN A 153 -14.77 -16.21 37.27
CA ASN A 153 -13.97 -16.59 36.09
C ASN A 153 -13.32 -15.35 35.42
N ALA A 154 -14.02 -14.21 35.37
CA ALA A 154 -13.45 -12.94 34.94
C ALA A 154 -12.29 -12.46 35.84
N LEU A 155 -12.29 -12.88 37.12
CA LEU A 155 -11.19 -12.61 38.04
C LEU A 155 -9.99 -13.56 37.84
N ARG A 156 -10.18 -14.69 37.14
CA ARG A 156 -9.11 -15.62 36.75
C ARG A 156 -8.37 -15.15 35.49
N GLU A 157 -9.07 -14.47 34.57
CA GLU A 157 -8.49 -13.82 33.38
C GLU A 157 -7.59 -12.61 33.70
N LEU A 158 -7.78 -11.98 34.87
CA LEU A 158 -6.98 -10.84 35.33
C LEU A 158 -5.66 -11.20 36.02
N LEU A 159 -5.31 -12.50 36.12
CA LEU A 159 -4.07 -12.93 36.77
C LEU A 159 -3.06 -13.50 35.76
N PRO A 160 -1.87 -12.88 35.61
CA PRO A 160 -0.84 -13.40 34.74
C PRO A 160 -0.11 -14.55 35.44
N ARG A 161 -0.24 -15.77 34.87
CA ARG A 161 0.86 -16.65 34.43
C ARG A 161 0.48 -18.15 34.41
N ILE A 162 1.16 -18.82 33.47
CA ILE A 162 1.54 -20.24 33.39
C ILE A 162 0.58 -21.14 32.61
N SER A 163 0.77 -21.10 31.28
CA SER A 163 0.86 -22.27 30.38
C SER A 163 0.84 -23.62 31.12
N ARG A 164 -0.30 -24.33 31.07
CA ARG A 164 -0.46 -25.76 31.45
C ARG A 164 -1.84 -26.38 31.26
N ASP A 165 -2.85 -25.61 30.84
CA ASP A 165 -4.19 -26.12 30.51
C ASP A 165 -4.56 -25.78 29.04
N ILE A 166 -3.60 -25.77 28.13
CA ILE A 166 -3.91 -25.99 26.71
C ILE A 166 -3.80 -27.49 26.51
N ASP A 167 -4.88 -28.14 26.08
CA ASP A 167 -4.83 -29.57 25.74
C ASP A 167 -3.74 -29.75 24.68
N ASP A 168 -2.82 -30.71 24.87
CA ASP A 168 -1.68 -30.92 23.96
C ASP A 168 -2.16 -31.09 22.49
N GLU A 169 -3.35 -31.64 22.30
CA GLU A 169 -4.06 -31.78 21.02
C GLU A 169 -4.41 -30.43 20.35
N ILE A 170 -4.76 -29.40 21.13
CA ILE A 170 -5.04 -28.06 20.59
C ILE A 170 -3.75 -27.35 20.19
N VAL A 171 -2.66 -27.57 20.93
CA VAL A 171 -1.35 -27.01 20.58
C VAL A 171 -0.85 -27.64 19.28
N GLU A 172 -0.90 -28.98 19.17
CA GLU A 172 -0.54 -29.70 17.95
C GLU A 172 -1.36 -29.21 16.76
N ARG A 173 -2.69 -29.09 16.92
CA ARG A 173 -3.56 -28.57 15.88
C ARG A 173 -3.28 -27.11 15.52
N THR A 174 -2.90 -26.28 16.50
CA THR A 174 -2.50 -24.89 16.26
C THR A 174 -1.23 -24.82 15.42
N ILE A 175 -0.25 -25.68 15.71
CA ILE A 175 1.00 -25.79 14.97
C ILE A 175 0.71 -26.24 13.53
N GLU A 176 -0.14 -27.25 13.34
CA GLU A 176 -0.56 -27.72 12.00
C GLU A 176 -1.22 -26.60 11.17
N VAL A 177 -2.11 -25.80 11.79
CA VAL A 177 -2.77 -24.68 11.09
C VAL A 177 -1.78 -23.56 10.76
N LEU A 178 -0.81 -23.27 11.64
CA LEU A 178 0.25 -22.30 11.36
C LEU A 178 1.16 -22.81 10.23
N GLU A 179 1.44 -24.10 10.19
CA GLU A 179 2.21 -24.75 9.13
C GLU A 179 1.49 -24.66 7.78
N SER A 180 0.17 -24.94 7.75
CA SER A 180 -0.62 -24.92 6.52
C SER A 180 -0.71 -23.54 5.88
N VAL A 181 -0.59 -22.46 6.67
CA VAL A 181 -0.54 -21.09 6.15
C VAL A 181 0.89 -20.62 5.85
N GLY A 182 1.88 -21.51 5.92
CA GLY A 182 3.28 -21.22 5.62
C GLY A 182 3.99 -20.36 6.66
N ILE A 183 3.58 -20.38 7.93
CA ILE A 183 4.40 -19.81 9.00
C ILE A 183 5.62 -20.72 9.19
N PRO A 184 6.85 -20.20 9.02
CA PRO A 184 8.05 -21.01 9.25
C PRO A 184 8.14 -21.40 10.72
N GLU A 185 8.71 -22.58 11.02
CA GLU A 185 8.90 -23.10 12.39
C GLU A 185 7.73 -22.82 13.34
N PRO A 186 6.51 -23.29 13.01
CA PRO A 186 5.31 -22.92 13.75
C PRO A 186 5.39 -23.31 15.23
N GLY A 187 6.09 -24.41 15.56
CA GLY A 187 6.33 -24.83 16.94
C GLY A 187 7.17 -23.85 17.78
N ALA A 188 8.10 -23.11 17.17
CA ALA A 188 8.89 -22.09 17.87
C ALA A 188 8.14 -20.75 17.95
N ARG A 189 7.39 -20.40 16.89
CA ARG A 189 6.71 -19.11 16.76
C ARG A 189 5.33 -19.04 17.44
N VAL A 190 4.79 -20.17 17.89
CA VAL A 190 3.48 -20.24 18.58
C VAL A 190 3.43 -19.36 19.85
N ASP A 191 4.58 -19.15 20.50
CA ASP A 191 4.72 -18.36 21.73
C ASP A 191 5.12 -16.88 21.49
N GLU A 192 5.33 -16.49 20.23
CA GLU A 192 5.70 -15.12 19.85
C GLU A 192 4.47 -14.21 19.74
N TYR A 193 4.69 -12.89 19.84
CA TYR A 193 3.65 -11.87 19.77
C TYR A 193 3.53 -11.26 18.37
N PRO A 194 2.36 -10.70 18.00
CA PRO A 194 2.16 -10.10 16.68
C PRO A 194 3.22 -9.06 16.29
N HIS A 195 3.71 -8.25 17.23
CA HIS A 195 4.70 -7.21 16.94
C HIS A 195 6.10 -7.76 16.58
N GLU A 196 6.35 -9.04 16.84
CA GLU A 196 7.58 -9.75 16.49
C GLU A 196 7.52 -10.35 15.07
N PHE A 197 6.33 -10.41 14.47
CA PHE A 197 6.08 -10.93 13.12
C PHE A 197 6.23 -9.84 12.05
N SER A 198 6.62 -10.26 10.83
CA SER A 198 6.56 -9.44 9.61
C SER A 198 5.11 -9.14 9.22
N GLY A 199 4.88 -8.18 8.31
CA GLY A 199 3.53 -7.88 7.80
C GLY A 199 2.86 -9.10 7.15
N GLY A 200 3.60 -9.81 6.28
CA GLY A 200 3.13 -11.05 5.65
C GLY A 200 2.86 -12.17 6.65
N MET A 201 3.73 -12.35 7.65
CA MET A 201 3.47 -13.34 8.71
C MET A 201 2.22 -12.99 9.53
N ARG A 202 1.97 -11.72 9.85
CA ARG A 202 0.72 -11.31 10.54
C ARG A 202 -0.50 -11.61 9.70
N GLN A 203 -0.43 -11.42 8.38
CA GLN A 203 -1.51 -11.78 7.47
C GLN A 203 -1.74 -13.30 7.45
N ARG A 204 -0.68 -14.11 7.38
CA ARG A 204 -0.78 -15.58 7.49
C ARG A 204 -1.42 -16.01 8.80
N VAL A 205 -1.12 -15.33 9.92
CA VAL A 205 -1.80 -15.58 11.21
C VAL A 205 -3.29 -15.27 11.15
N LEU A 206 -3.72 -14.18 10.50
CA LEU A 206 -5.15 -13.91 10.30
C LEU A 206 -5.83 -15.00 9.46
N ILE A 207 -5.16 -15.47 8.41
CA ILE A 207 -5.64 -16.59 7.59
C ILE A 207 -5.75 -17.86 8.44
N ALA A 208 -4.74 -18.15 9.28
CA ALA A 208 -4.77 -19.27 10.21
C ALA A 208 -5.95 -19.17 11.19
N ILE A 209 -6.25 -18.00 11.73
CA ILE A 209 -7.42 -17.78 12.59
C ILE A 209 -8.71 -18.06 11.82
N ALA A 210 -8.84 -17.55 10.59
CA ALA A 210 -10.02 -17.75 9.75
C ALA A 210 -10.23 -19.22 9.35
N LEU A 211 -9.13 -19.96 9.14
CA LEU A 211 -9.13 -21.35 8.68
C LEU A 211 -8.98 -22.39 9.79
N ALA A 212 -8.77 -21.95 11.05
CA ALA A 212 -8.57 -22.86 12.19
C ALA A 212 -9.66 -23.94 12.28
N CYS A 213 -10.89 -23.56 11.96
CA CYS A 213 -12.05 -24.46 12.01
C CYS A 213 -12.42 -25.09 10.66
N GLN A 214 -11.60 -24.91 9.62
CA GLN A 214 -11.79 -25.42 8.25
C GLN A 214 -13.18 -25.09 7.67
N PRO A 215 -13.49 -23.79 7.47
CA PRO A 215 -14.80 -23.37 7.00
C PRO A 215 -15.05 -23.82 5.55
N ARG A 216 -16.32 -24.03 5.18
CA ARG A 216 -16.71 -24.29 3.78
C ARG A 216 -16.70 -23.03 2.92
N MET A 217 -16.74 -21.86 3.55
CA MET A 217 -16.67 -20.57 2.88
C MET A 217 -15.71 -19.62 3.59
N LEU A 218 -14.87 -18.93 2.81
CA LEU A 218 -13.99 -17.87 3.28
C LEU A 218 -14.45 -16.51 2.73
N VAL A 219 -14.66 -15.54 3.60
CA VAL A 219 -14.83 -14.13 3.22
C VAL A 219 -13.48 -13.43 3.41
N ALA A 220 -12.85 -13.02 2.31
CA ALA A 220 -11.56 -12.35 2.33
C ALA A 220 -11.76 -10.87 2.05
N ASP A 221 -11.77 -10.02 3.09
CA ASP A 221 -11.96 -8.57 2.95
C ASP A 221 -10.61 -7.86 2.86
N GLU A 222 -10.22 -7.52 1.63
CA GLU A 222 -8.96 -6.87 1.30
C GLU A 222 -7.73 -7.61 1.89
N PRO A 223 -7.56 -8.92 1.60
CA PRO A 223 -6.57 -9.76 2.27
C PRO A 223 -5.11 -9.43 1.95
N THR A 224 -4.86 -8.58 0.95
CA THR A 224 -3.52 -8.20 0.50
C THR A 224 -3.21 -6.72 0.73
N THR A 225 -4.14 -5.95 1.31
CA THR A 225 -3.94 -4.53 1.57
C THR A 225 -2.74 -4.29 2.48
N ALA A 226 -1.93 -3.28 2.15
CA ALA A 226 -0.71 -2.88 2.85
C ALA A 226 0.43 -3.93 2.86
N LEU A 227 0.38 -4.93 1.97
CA LEU A 227 1.47 -5.84 1.67
C LEU A 227 2.20 -5.41 0.40
N ASP A 228 3.48 -5.76 0.27
CA ASP A 228 4.20 -5.58 -0.99
C ASP A 228 3.76 -6.62 -2.02
N VAL A 229 4.05 -6.36 -3.31
CA VAL A 229 3.61 -7.20 -4.45
C VAL A 229 4.04 -8.66 -4.33
N THR A 230 5.22 -8.95 -3.78
CA THR A 230 5.69 -10.33 -3.62
C THR A 230 4.97 -11.06 -2.51
N ILE A 231 4.74 -10.41 -1.36
CA ILE A 231 3.96 -10.99 -0.26
C ILE A 231 2.48 -11.11 -0.67
N GLN A 232 1.93 -10.14 -1.40
CA GLN A 232 0.59 -10.21 -1.97
C GLN A 232 0.43 -11.47 -2.83
N ALA A 233 1.32 -11.70 -3.81
CA ALA A 233 1.27 -12.89 -4.66
C ALA A 233 1.31 -14.18 -3.82
N GLN A 234 2.22 -14.27 -2.84
CA GLN A 234 2.30 -15.43 -1.95
C GLN A 234 1.02 -15.69 -1.14
N ILE A 235 0.31 -14.62 -0.71
CA ILE A 235 -0.93 -14.74 0.05
C ILE A 235 -2.08 -15.18 -0.86
N LEU A 236 -2.13 -14.69 -2.09
CA LEU A 236 -3.12 -15.12 -3.08
C LEU A 236 -2.91 -16.60 -3.45
N ASP A 237 -1.69 -16.99 -3.80
CA ASP A 237 -1.32 -18.38 -4.08
C ASP A 237 -1.64 -19.30 -2.89
N LEU A 238 -1.45 -18.82 -1.66
CA LEU A 238 -1.83 -19.54 -0.44
C LEU A 238 -3.35 -19.74 -0.33
N ILE A 239 -4.14 -18.69 -0.57
CA ILE A 239 -5.60 -18.78 -0.51
C ILE A 239 -6.11 -19.74 -1.59
N ASP A 240 -5.57 -19.65 -2.81
CA ASP A 240 -5.93 -20.51 -3.93
C ASP A 240 -5.55 -21.97 -3.67
N GLY A 241 -4.33 -22.24 -3.16
CA GLY A 241 -3.93 -23.59 -2.76
C GLY A 241 -4.82 -24.20 -1.67
N LEU A 242 -5.21 -23.40 -0.67
CA LEU A 242 -6.15 -23.82 0.37
C LEU A 242 -7.57 -24.01 -0.18
N GLN A 243 -7.96 -23.21 -1.17
CA GLN A 243 -9.25 -23.33 -1.86
C GLN A 243 -9.36 -24.68 -2.56
N GLU A 244 -8.31 -25.06 -3.30
CA GLU A 244 -8.23 -26.33 -3.99
C GLU A 244 -8.15 -27.53 -3.02
N GLU A 245 -7.33 -27.41 -1.97
CA GLU A 245 -7.11 -28.48 -1.00
C GLU A 245 -8.37 -28.77 -0.16
N LEU A 246 -9.03 -27.72 0.33
CA LEU A 246 -10.19 -27.83 1.22
C LEU A 246 -11.53 -27.86 0.46
N GLY A 247 -11.53 -27.52 -0.83
CA GLY A 247 -12.75 -27.34 -1.62
C GLY A 247 -13.64 -26.22 -1.10
N MET A 248 -13.05 -25.19 -0.48
CA MET A 248 -13.81 -24.07 0.08
C MET A 248 -14.30 -23.12 -1.03
N SER A 249 -15.34 -22.36 -0.73
CA SER A 249 -15.80 -21.26 -1.61
C SER A 249 -15.24 -19.94 -1.09
N VAL A 250 -14.89 -19.01 -1.97
CA VAL A 250 -14.25 -17.76 -1.55
C VAL A 250 -15.06 -16.57 -2.03
N LEU A 251 -15.43 -15.67 -1.12
CA LEU A 251 -15.89 -14.34 -1.46
C LEU A 251 -14.72 -13.38 -1.26
N MET A 252 -14.08 -13.01 -2.36
CA MET A 252 -12.92 -12.11 -2.39
C MET A 252 -13.41 -10.67 -2.54
N ILE A 253 -13.16 -9.82 -1.55
CA ILE A 253 -13.41 -8.38 -1.65
C ILE A 253 -12.08 -7.69 -1.86
N THR A 254 -11.95 -6.98 -2.98
CA THR A 254 -10.75 -6.22 -3.30
C THR A 254 -11.12 -5.00 -4.13
N HIS A 255 -10.22 -4.02 -4.16
CA HIS A 255 -10.27 -2.91 -5.10
C HIS A 255 -9.28 -3.08 -6.27
N ASP A 256 -8.44 -4.11 -6.23
CA ASP A 256 -7.49 -4.47 -7.28
C ASP A 256 -8.15 -5.41 -8.29
N LEU A 257 -8.37 -4.92 -9.51
CA LEU A 257 -8.97 -5.69 -10.60
C LEU A 257 -8.00 -6.72 -11.20
N GLY A 258 -6.67 -6.53 -11.08
CA GLY A 258 -5.69 -7.53 -11.50
C GLY A 258 -5.79 -8.79 -10.63
N VAL A 259 -5.94 -8.61 -9.32
CA VAL A 259 -6.19 -9.74 -8.40
C VAL A 259 -7.47 -10.50 -8.76
N VAL A 260 -8.54 -9.79 -9.15
CA VAL A 260 -9.79 -10.44 -9.58
C VAL A 260 -9.66 -11.15 -10.93
N ALA A 261 -8.93 -10.55 -11.88
CA ALA A 261 -8.67 -11.16 -13.18
C ALA A 261 -7.98 -12.53 -13.01
N GLU A 262 -7.09 -12.62 -12.03
CA GLU A 262 -6.25 -13.78 -11.79
C GLU A 262 -6.89 -14.86 -10.91
N THR A 263 -7.58 -14.48 -9.82
CA THR A 263 -7.96 -15.44 -8.75
C THR A 263 -9.45 -15.81 -8.75
N CYS A 264 -10.30 -15.06 -9.46
CA CYS A 264 -11.76 -15.22 -9.36
C CYS A 264 -12.37 -15.90 -10.58
N ASP A 265 -13.35 -16.79 -10.37
CA ASP A 265 -14.17 -17.36 -11.44
C ASP A 265 -15.19 -16.34 -11.97
N ARG A 266 -15.72 -15.53 -11.06
CA ARG A 266 -16.84 -14.62 -11.30
C ARG A 266 -16.62 -13.31 -10.58
N VAL A 267 -17.05 -12.20 -11.18
CA VAL A 267 -16.96 -10.86 -10.57
C VAL A 267 -18.34 -10.22 -10.46
N ALA A 268 -18.59 -9.58 -9.33
CA ALA A 268 -19.70 -8.68 -9.07
C ALA A 268 -19.15 -7.27 -8.85
N VAL A 269 -19.52 -6.34 -9.72
CA VAL A 269 -19.10 -4.95 -9.69
C VAL A 269 -20.13 -4.12 -8.94
N MET A 270 -19.72 -3.52 -7.83
CA MET A 270 -20.55 -2.74 -6.91
C MET A 270 -20.36 -1.24 -7.12
N TYR A 271 -21.47 -0.50 -7.14
CA TYR A 271 -21.48 0.96 -7.14
C TYR A 271 -22.58 1.48 -6.22
N ALA A 272 -22.19 2.31 -5.25
CA ALA A 272 -23.08 3.01 -4.32
C ALA A 272 -24.23 2.14 -3.76
N GLY A 273 -23.87 1.02 -3.12
CA GLY A 273 -24.81 0.13 -2.43
C GLY A 273 -25.41 -0.99 -3.27
N GLU A 274 -25.21 -1.00 -4.60
CA GLU A 274 -25.81 -1.99 -5.51
C GLU A 274 -24.76 -2.71 -6.37
N ILE A 275 -25.03 -3.97 -6.72
CA ILE A 275 -24.30 -4.67 -7.80
C ILE A 275 -24.85 -4.16 -9.14
N VAL A 276 -24.02 -3.46 -9.90
CA VAL A 276 -24.41 -2.89 -11.20
C VAL A 276 -24.11 -3.83 -12.36
N GLU A 277 -23.17 -4.75 -12.19
CA GLU A 277 -22.81 -5.74 -13.20
C GLU A 277 -22.22 -7.00 -12.55
N GLU A 278 -22.52 -8.17 -13.09
CA GLU A 278 -22.04 -9.45 -12.59
C GLU A 278 -21.91 -10.46 -13.73
N GLY A 279 -20.83 -11.23 -13.74
CA GLY A 279 -20.60 -12.28 -14.73
C GLY A 279 -19.25 -12.95 -14.59
N PRO A 280 -18.96 -13.99 -15.40
CA PRO A 280 -17.64 -14.62 -15.43
C PRO A 280 -16.55 -13.58 -15.67
N VAL A 281 -15.42 -13.69 -14.98
CA VAL A 281 -14.33 -12.71 -15.05
C VAL A 281 -13.89 -12.48 -16.50
N GLU A 282 -13.65 -13.55 -17.26
CA GLU A 282 -13.27 -13.47 -18.67
C GLU A 282 -14.28 -12.70 -19.55
N GLU A 283 -15.59 -12.80 -19.26
CA GLU A 283 -16.61 -12.06 -20.01
C GLU A 283 -16.64 -10.58 -19.63
N ILE A 284 -16.55 -10.27 -18.33
CA ILE A 284 -16.64 -8.89 -17.82
C ILE A 284 -15.43 -8.05 -18.22
N PHE A 285 -14.23 -8.63 -18.17
CA PHE A 285 -12.99 -7.91 -18.53
C PHE A 285 -12.90 -7.64 -20.04
N HIS A 286 -13.40 -8.54 -20.88
CA HIS A 286 -13.38 -8.36 -22.33
C HIS A 286 -14.59 -7.60 -22.90
N ASN A 287 -15.78 -7.78 -22.30
CA ASN A 287 -17.05 -7.24 -22.83
C ASN A 287 -17.89 -6.58 -21.71
N PRO A 288 -17.37 -5.57 -21.00
CA PRO A 288 -18.13 -4.89 -19.95
C PRO A 288 -19.39 -4.23 -20.54
N SER A 289 -20.55 -4.52 -19.95
CA SER A 289 -21.86 -4.07 -20.43
C SER A 289 -22.45 -2.92 -19.61
N HIS A 290 -21.88 -2.61 -18.44
CA HIS A 290 -22.25 -1.42 -17.69
C HIS A 290 -21.18 -0.32 -17.87
N PRO A 291 -21.58 0.93 -18.20
CA PRO A 291 -20.66 2.07 -18.34
C PRO A 291 -19.66 2.23 -17.20
N TYR A 292 -20.11 2.11 -15.94
CA TYR A 292 -19.21 2.19 -14.79
C TYR A 292 -18.09 1.15 -14.83
N THR A 293 -18.42 -0.13 -15.09
CA THR A 293 -17.44 -1.22 -15.19
C THR A 293 -16.43 -0.95 -16.29
N TYR A 294 -16.90 -0.51 -17.46
CA TYR A 294 -16.03 -0.11 -18.56
C TYR A 294 -15.09 1.03 -18.13
N THR A 295 -15.62 2.12 -17.57
CA THR A 295 -14.78 3.25 -17.15
C THR A 295 -13.81 2.91 -16.01
N LEU A 296 -14.15 1.93 -15.17
CA LEU A 296 -13.29 1.43 -14.10
C LEU A 296 -12.11 0.62 -14.66
N LEU A 297 -12.36 -0.27 -15.64
CA LEU A 297 -11.32 -0.98 -16.38
C LEU A 297 -10.45 -0.01 -17.18
N GLU A 298 -11.05 1.01 -17.80
CA GLU A 298 -10.31 2.05 -18.53
C GLU A 298 -9.40 2.92 -17.64
N SER A 299 -9.67 2.97 -16.33
CA SER A 299 -8.84 3.70 -15.36
C SER A 299 -7.56 2.93 -14.96
N LEU A 300 -7.45 1.64 -15.28
CA LEU A 300 -6.28 0.83 -14.94
C LEU A 300 -5.06 1.27 -15.76
N PRO A 301 -3.86 1.34 -15.15
CA PRO A 301 -2.62 1.51 -15.90
C PRO A 301 -2.38 0.38 -16.90
N SER A 302 -2.04 0.74 -18.14
CA SER A 302 -1.65 -0.24 -19.17
C SER A 302 -0.53 0.32 -20.06
N GLU A 303 0.23 -0.55 -20.71
CA GLU A 303 1.36 -0.17 -21.58
C GLU A 303 0.93 0.73 -22.75
N GLU A 304 -0.29 0.51 -23.24
CA GLU A 304 -0.81 1.21 -24.41
C GLU A 304 -1.26 2.65 -24.10
N LYS A 305 -1.38 3.00 -22.81
CA LYS A 305 -1.96 4.28 -22.37
C LYS A 305 -0.88 5.23 -21.87
N GLU A 306 -0.64 6.27 -22.66
CA GLU A 306 0.23 7.39 -22.24
C GLU A 306 -0.38 8.21 -21.10
N ARG A 307 -1.72 8.30 -21.02
CA ARG A 307 -2.44 9.00 -19.96
C ARG A 307 -3.64 8.18 -19.50
N LEU A 308 -3.88 8.14 -18.18
CA LEU A 308 -4.99 7.37 -17.62
C LEU A 308 -6.32 8.08 -17.84
N THR A 309 -7.40 7.30 -18.01
CA THR A 309 -8.75 7.82 -18.20
C THR A 309 -9.59 7.59 -16.93
N PRO A 310 -9.52 8.49 -15.94
CA PRO A 310 -10.24 8.32 -14.68
C PRO A 310 -11.75 8.53 -14.83
N ILE A 311 -12.52 7.98 -13.90
CA ILE A 311 -13.94 8.31 -13.76
C ILE A 311 -14.09 9.69 -13.13
N GLU A 312 -14.69 10.64 -13.86
CA GLU A 312 -14.88 12.00 -13.37
C GLU A 312 -15.89 12.08 -12.19
N GLY A 313 -15.74 13.13 -11.37
CA GLY A 313 -16.62 13.40 -10.24
C GLY A 313 -16.34 12.55 -9.00
N ASN A 314 -17.29 12.53 -8.06
CA ASN A 314 -17.22 11.74 -6.83
C ASN A 314 -18.41 10.80 -6.75
N VAL A 315 -18.24 9.66 -6.08
CA VAL A 315 -19.34 8.76 -5.69
C VAL A 315 -20.42 9.60 -4.97
N PRO A 316 -21.73 9.44 -5.30
CA PRO A 316 -22.80 10.20 -4.69
C PRO A 316 -22.88 9.98 -3.17
N ASP A 317 -23.46 10.95 -2.47
CA ASP A 317 -23.72 10.81 -1.04
C ASP A 317 -24.75 9.69 -0.80
N LEU A 318 -24.37 8.66 -0.05
CA LEU A 318 -25.20 7.50 0.27
C LEU A 318 -26.42 7.84 1.14
N ILE A 319 -26.54 9.08 1.63
CA ILE A 319 -27.75 9.60 2.29
C ILE A 319 -28.79 10.04 1.26
N ASP A 320 -28.35 10.78 0.23
CA ASP A 320 -29.19 11.43 -0.77
C ASP A 320 -28.95 10.79 -2.15
N MET A 321 -29.28 9.51 -2.26
CA MET A 321 -29.09 8.71 -3.48
C MET A 321 -30.03 9.18 -4.61
N PRO A 322 -29.54 9.26 -5.86
CA PRO A 322 -30.36 9.65 -7.01
C PRO A 322 -31.39 8.57 -7.35
N ASP A 323 -32.55 8.98 -7.87
CA ASP A 323 -33.53 8.06 -8.47
C ASP A 323 -32.98 7.47 -9.78
N GLY A 324 -33.30 6.21 -10.10
CA GLY A 324 -32.81 5.56 -11.31
C GLY A 324 -31.47 4.85 -11.10
N CYS A 325 -30.62 4.90 -12.12
CA CYS A 325 -29.25 4.40 -12.08
C CYS A 325 -28.40 5.32 -11.19
N HIS A 326 -27.80 4.76 -10.14
CA HIS A 326 -26.94 5.52 -9.22
C HIS A 326 -25.73 6.17 -9.90
N PHE A 327 -25.24 5.58 -10.99
CA PHE A 327 -24.10 6.09 -11.77
C PHE A 327 -24.50 7.15 -12.81
N ALA A 328 -25.79 7.38 -13.08
CA ALA A 328 -26.24 8.34 -14.10
C ALA A 328 -25.60 9.75 -14.01
N PRO A 329 -25.32 10.32 -12.81
CA PRO A 329 -24.68 11.64 -12.72
C PRO A 329 -23.23 11.69 -13.23
N ARG A 330 -22.54 10.56 -13.28
CA ARG A 330 -21.14 10.42 -13.73
C ARG A 330 -21.03 9.67 -15.06
N CYS A 331 -22.12 9.07 -15.55
CA CYS A 331 -22.13 8.27 -16.77
C CYS A 331 -22.02 9.16 -18.01
N PRO A 332 -20.96 9.01 -18.85
CA PRO A 332 -20.83 9.75 -20.11
C PRO A 332 -21.99 9.52 -21.09
N TRP A 333 -22.61 8.33 -21.00
CA TRP A 333 -23.69 7.90 -21.89
C TRP A 333 -25.08 7.99 -21.24
N ALA A 334 -25.25 8.79 -20.17
CA ALA A 334 -26.51 8.91 -19.48
C ALA A 334 -27.66 9.38 -20.40
N GLN A 335 -28.77 8.65 -20.38
CA GLN A 335 -30.01 9.00 -21.08
C GLN A 335 -31.10 9.45 -20.07
N PRO A 336 -32.15 10.18 -20.49
CA PRO A 336 -33.23 10.59 -19.60
C PRO A 336 -33.85 9.43 -18.80
N GLU A 337 -33.94 8.25 -19.42
CA GLU A 337 -34.44 7.01 -18.83
C GLU A 337 -33.57 6.50 -17.67
N CYS A 338 -32.29 6.87 -17.61
CA CYS A 338 -31.39 6.50 -16.52
C CYS A 338 -31.77 7.14 -15.18
N THR A 339 -32.55 8.23 -15.17
CA THR A 339 -32.81 9.04 -13.96
C THR A 339 -34.18 8.79 -13.32
N ALA A 340 -34.90 7.76 -13.77
CA ALA A 340 -36.25 7.52 -13.30
C ALA A 340 -36.59 6.03 -13.19
N GLY A 341 -37.18 5.65 -12.06
CA GLY A 341 -37.64 4.29 -11.79
C GLY A 341 -36.53 3.35 -11.34
N GLU A 342 -36.83 2.07 -11.27
CA GLU A 342 -35.85 1.02 -10.95
C GLU A 342 -35.24 0.49 -12.26
N ILE A 343 -33.91 0.33 -12.28
CA ILE A 343 -33.20 -0.21 -13.45
C ILE A 343 -33.10 -1.73 -13.32
N PRO A 344 -33.82 -2.51 -14.16
CA PRO A 344 -33.78 -3.96 -14.06
C PRO A 344 -32.46 -4.52 -14.59
N TYR A 345 -32.07 -5.70 -14.10
CA TYR A 345 -31.01 -6.47 -14.73
C TYR A 345 -31.40 -6.88 -16.15
N LYS A 346 -30.51 -6.62 -17.10
CA LYS A 346 -30.53 -7.21 -18.43
C LYS A 346 -29.49 -8.32 -18.53
N GLN A 347 -29.77 -9.32 -19.35
CA GLN A 347 -28.85 -10.41 -19.66
C GLN A 347 -27.96 -10.01 -20.84
N HIS A 348 -26.66 -10.23 -20.70
CA HIS A 348 -25.61 -9.96 -21.68
C HIS A 348 -24.81 -11.25 -21.97
N GLY A 349 -23.87 -11.14 -22.92
CA GLY A 349 -22.98 -12.23 -23.33
C GLY A 349 -23.63 -13.33 -24.20
N PRO A 350 -22.83 -14.35 -24.56
CA PRO A 350 -23.30 -15.51 -25.33
C PRO A 350 -24.42 -16.31 -24.64
N THR A 351 -25.15 -17.12 -25.42
CA THR A 351 -26.21 -17.98 -24.86
C THR A 351 -25.65 -18.99 -23.85
N GLY A 352 -26.06 -18.87 -22.59
CA GLY A 352 -25.64 -19.75 -21.50
C GLY A 352 -24.58 -19.15 -20.57
N THR A 353 -24.04 -17.98 -20.91
CA THR A 353 -23.20 -17.17 -20.02
C THR A 353 -24.08 -16.43 -19.03
N GLU A 354 -23.75 -16.45 -17.74
CA GLU A 354 -24.48 -15.72 -16.70
C GLU A 354 -23.92 -14.32 -16.50
N HIS A 355 -24.08 -13.47 -17.51
CA HIS A 355 -23.66 -12.07 -17.46
C HIS A 355 -24.87 -11.15 -17.39
N ARG A 356 -24.97 -10.31 -16.35
CA ARG A 356 -26.09 -9.38 -16.17
C ARG A 356 -25.62 -7.99 -15.74
N ALA A 357 -26.33 -6.95 -16.20
CA ALA A 357 -26.04 -5.55 -15.85
C ALA A 357 -27.32 -4.73 -15.61
N LYS A 358 -27.27 -3.79 -14.65
CA LYS A 358 -28.32 -2.79 -14.36
C LYS A 358 -28.12 -1.56 -15.27
N CYS A 359 -28.24 -1.74 -16.58
CA CYS A 359 -28.13 -0.63 -17.54
C CYS A 359 -29.36 -0.54 -18.46
N VAL A 360 -29.79 0.69 -18.78
CA VAL A 360 -30.83 0.93 -19.79
C VAL A 360 -30.30 0.76 -21.21
N LEU A 361 -28.98 0.91 -21.40
CA LEU A 361 -28.30 0.72 -22.67
C LEU A 361 -28.18 -0.77 -22.97
N ASP A 362 -28.19 -1.12 -24.25
CA ASP A 362 -27.83 -2.49 -24.70
C ASP A 362 -26.35 -2.54 -25.11
N ASP A 363 -25.80 -1.40 -25.54
CA ASP A 363 -24.42 -1.15 -25.95
C ASP A 363 -24.14 0.36 -25.89
N PHE A 364 -22.88 0.77 -25.82
CA PHE A 364 -22.45 2.17 -25.81
C PHE A 364 -21.16 2.38 -26.59
N ASP A 365 -20.99 3.58 -27.16
CA ASP A 365 -19.82 3.91 -27.99
C ASP A 365 -18.60 4.18 -27.11
N THR A 366 -17.73 3.18 -26.99
CA THR A 366 -16.49 3.23 -26.22
C THR A 366 -15.46 4.20 -26.81
N ASP A 367 -15.50 4.44 -28.12
CA ASP A 367 -14.54 5.30 -28.82
C ASP A 367 -14.69 6.79 -28.43
N GLU A 368 -15.83 7.19 -27.85
CA GLU A 368 -16.07 8.57 -27.38
C GLU A 368 -15.46 8.84 -25.99
N TYR A 369 -15.24 7.81 -25.18
CA TYR A 369 -14.74 7.95 -23.82
C TYR A 369 -13.23 8.16 -23.80
N GLY A 370 -12.77 9.04 -22.93
CA GLY A 370 -11.34 9.30 -22.76
C GLY A 370 -10.66 10.04 -23.91
N THR A 371 -11.40 10.49 -24.94
CA THR A 371 -10.83 11.20 -26.10
C THR A 371 -10.07 12.49 -25.75
N GLU A 372 -10.36 13.09 -24.60
CA GLU A 372 -9.64 14.25 -24.06
C GLU A 372 -8.30 13.89 -23.38
N TYR A 373 -8.11 12.61 -23.03
CA TYR A 373 -6.86 12.06 -22.52
C TYR A 373 -6.01 11.42 -23.64
N ILE A 374 -6.54 11.34 -24.86
CA ILE A 374 -5.76 10.98 -26.07
C ILE A 374 -4.92 12.19 -26.48
N GLY A 375 -3.72 12.30 -25.92
CA GLY A 375 -2.71 13.29 -26.30
C GLY A 375 -1.32 12.70 -26.16
N GLU A 376 -0.38 13.15 -27.00
CA GLU A 376 1.04 12.80 -26.84
C GLU A 376 1.50 13.30 -25.47
N LYS A 377 2.08 12.42 -24.65
CA LYS A 377 2.85 12.82 -23.46
C LYS A 377 3.85 13.86 -23.94
N SER A 378 3.78 15.08 -23.40
CA SER A 378 4.80 16.09 -23.63
C SER A 378 6.04 15.63 -22.88
N THR A 379 6.80 14.71 -23.47
CA THR A 379 8.13 14.34 -22.99
C THR A 379 9.02 15.57 -23.18
N SER A 380 9.02 16.46 -22.19
CA SER A 380 10.20 17.25 -21.95
C SER A 380 11.29 16.24 -21.61
N GLU A 381 12.18 15.96 -22.57
CA GLU A 381 13.37 15.16 -22.29
C GLU A 381 14.02 15.76 -21.04
N PRO A 382 14.25 14.95 -19.99
CA PRO A 382 14.88 15.43 -18.77
C PRO A 382 16.18 16.16 -19.12
N SER A 383 16.49 17.19 -18.35
CA SER A 383 17.77 17.89 -18.53
C SER A 383 18.92 16.92 -18.28
N ASP A 384 20.05 17.05 -18.99
CA ASP A 384 21.29 16.36 -18.60
C ASP A 384 21.89 16.95 -17.30
N GLU A 385 21.30 18.02 -16.75
CA GLU A 385 21.75 18.68 -15.53
C GLU A 385 21.21 17.96 -14.28
N PRO A 386 22.09 17.45 -13.40
CA PRO A 386 21.67 16.77 -12.18
C PRO A 386 21.11 17.78 -11.18
N LEU A 387 19.87 17.57 -10.74
CA LEU A 387 19.28 18.36 -9.67
C LEU A 387 19.64 17.79 -8.29
N LEU A 388 19.69 16.45 -8.18
CA LEU A 388 20.03 15.74 -6.96
C LEU A 388 21.09 14.66 -7.24
N GLU A 389 22.22 14.71 -6.53
CA GLU A 389 23.25 13.67 -6.55
C GLU A 389 23.37 13.07 -5.14
N VAL A 390 23.35 11.74 -5.07
CA VAL A 390 23.42 10.98 -3.83
C VAL A 390 24.61 10.04 -3.94
N ASP A 391 25.59 10.22 -3.04
CA ASP A 391 26.80 9.41 -2.99
C ASP A 391 26.91 8.71 -1.64
N GLY A 392 26.87 7.37 -1.64
CA GLY A 392 27.08 6.50 -0.49
C GLY A 392 26.17 6.80 0.69
N LEU A 393 24.90 7.17 0.44
CA LEU A 393 23.98 7.58 1.49
C LEU A 393 23.72 6.43 2.47
N GLN A 394 23.97 6.68 3.75
CA GLN A 394 23.74 5.72 4.83
C GLN A 394 22.80 6.28 5.88
N LYS A 395 21.87 5.45 6.36
CA LYS A 395 21.04 5.77 7.52
C LYS A 395 20.85 4.57 8.43
N TYR A 396 21.49 4.65 9.60
CA TYR A 396 21.42 3.63 10.64
C TYR A 396 20.71 4.16 11.88
N TYR A 397 19.79 3.37 12.42
CA TYR A 397 19.11 3.66 13.69
C TYR A 397 19.71 2.82 14.81
N GLN A 398 19.94 3.42 15.98
CA GLN A 398 20.43 2.70 17.15
C GLN A 398 19.24 2.29 18.03
N GLN A 399 19.10 1.00 18.37
CA GLN A 399 18.17 0.59 19.44
C GLN A 399 18.79 0.89 20.82
N GLY A 400 17.96 1.38 21.76
CA GLY A 400 18.34 1.49 23.18
C GLY A 400 18.72 2.88 23.70
N GLU A 401 17.88 3.90 23.52
CA GLU A 401 18.05 5.20 24.21
C GLU A 401 17.68 5.18 25.72
N GLY A 402 17.65 4.00 26.34
CA GLY A 402 17.44 3.85 27.78
C GLY A 402 18.72 4.12 28.57
N LEU A 403 18.65 4.96 29.62
CA LEU A 403 19.77 5.20 30.55
C LEU A 403 20.31 3.93 31.24
N LEU A 404 19.52 2.83 31.24
CA LEU A 404 19.86 1.54 31.84
C LEU A 404 20.80 0.70 30.94
N ASP A 405 20.67 0.76 29.62
CA ASP A 405 21.47 -0.05 28.68
C ASP A 405 22.94 0.39 28.59
N ARG A 406 23.26 1.64 28.97
CA ARG A 406 24.67 2.07 29.08
C ARG A 406 25.47 1.29 30.15
N PHE A 407 24.80 0.61 31.08
CA PHE A 407 25.44 -0.13 32.17
C PHE A 407 25.60 -1.64 31.90
N VAL A 408 24.90 -2.19 30.91
CA VAL A 408 24.97 -3.61 30.53
C VAL A 408 25.57 -3.66 29.13
N GLY A 409 26.75 -4.25 28.98
CA GLY A 409 27.54 -4.24 27.74
C GLY A 409 26.98 -5.09 26.60
N THR A 410 25.67 -5.07 26.37
CA THR A 410 25.04 -5.67 25.20
C THR A 410 25.49 -4.89 23.95
N GLU A 411 25.96 -5.59 22.94
CA GLU A 411 26.35 -4.98 21.66
C GLU A 411 25.20 -4.14 21.11
N ARG A 412 25.50 -2.91 20.70
CA ARG A 412 24.50 -1.98 20.18
C ARG A 412 24.06 -2.48 18.80
N GLN A 413 22.91 -3.11 18.73
CA GLN A 413 22.31 -3.48 17.45
C GLN A 413 21.84 -2.21 16.74
N SER A 414 22.43 -1.94 15.57
CA SER A 414 22.03 -0.83 14.70
C SER A 414 21.23 -1.39 13.52
N VAL A 415 20.02 -0.87 13.32
CA VAL A 415 19.22 -1.16 12.13
C VAL A 415 19.80 -0.39 10.96
N LYS A 416 20.26 -1.09 9.91
CA LYS A 416 20.73 -0.46 8.68
C LYS A 416 19.57 -0.24 7.71
N ALA A 417 18.92 0.92 7.79
CA ALA A 417 17.76 1.20 6.96
C ALA A 417 18.13 1.64 5.52
N VAL A 418 19.30 2.28 5.37
CA VAL A 418 19.91 2.61 4.07
C VAL A 418 21.41 2.37 4.24
N ASP A 419 22.03 1.62 3.32
CA ASP A 419 23.39 1.09 3.45
C ASP A 419 24.26 1.43 2.22
N GLY A 420 24.44 2.72 1.94
CA GLY A 420 25.38 3.18 0.92
C GLY A 420 24.78 3.23 -0.48
N ILE A 421 23.63 3.89 -0.64
CA ILE A 421 22.98 4.01 -1.95
C ILE A 421 23.54 5.17 -2.76
N ASP A 422 23.67 4.95 -4.07
CA ASP A 422 24.16 5.91 -5.06
C ASP A 422 23.12 6.07 -6.18
N PHE A 423 22.72 7.30 -6.48
CA PHE A 423 21.90 7.62 -7.65
C PHE A 423 21.86 9.13 -7.94
N THR A 424 21.38 9.46 -9.12
CA THR A 424 21.22 10.85 -9.60
C THR A 424 19.81 11.04 -10.13
N VAL A 425 19.20 12.18 -9.77
CA VAL A 425 17.94 12.66 -10.32
C VAL A 425 18.20 13.93 -11.13
N PHE A 426 17.72 13.93 -12.36
CA PHE A 426 17.88 15.01 -13.31
C PHE A 426 16.73 16.02 -13.23
N GLU A 427 16.98 17.28 -13.59
CA GLU A 427 15.94 18.31 -13.59
C GLU A 427 14.79 17.94 -14.56
N GLY A 428 13.56 17.96 -14.03
CA GLY A 428 12.35 17.59 -14.75
C GLY A 428 12.08 16.09 -14.84
N GLU A 429 12.96 15.24 -14.30
CA GLU A 429 12.80 13.78 -14.27
C GLU A 429 11.86 13.32 -13.14
N THR A 430 11.15 12.23 -13.36
CA THR A 430 10.59 11.39 -12.30
C THR A 430 11.42 10.11 -12.15
N LEU A 431 12.18 10.01 -11.06
CA LEU A 431 12.84 8.77 -10.67
C LEU A 431 11.92 7.96 -9.74
N GLY A 432 11.52 6.77 -10.17
CA GLY A 432 10.81 5.79 -9.36
C GLY A 432 11.76 5.06 -8.40
N LEU A 433 11.39 4.91 -7.13
CA LEU A 433 12.10 4.10 -6.14
C LEU A 433 11.17 2.99 -5.62
N VAL A 434 11.49 1.75 -5.95
CA VAL A 434 10.65 0.57 -5.71
C VAL A 434 11.37 -0.50 -4.90
N GLY A 435 10.62 -1.43 -4.33
CA GLY A 435 11.13 -2.54 -3.53
C GLY A 435 10.12 -3.03 -2.51
N GLU A 436 10.40 -4.15 -1.86
CA GLU A 436 9.57 -4.77 -0.83
C GLU A 436 9.33 -3.83 0.36
N SER A 437 8.30 -4.11 1.13
CA SER A 437 7.99 -3.32 2.33
C SER A 437 9.14 -3.41 3.33
N GLY A 438 9.50 -2.28 3.94
CA GLY A 438 10.60 -2.23 4.91
C GLY A 438 12.02 -2.22 4.32
N CYS A 439 12.20 -2.21 2.98
CA CYS A 439 13.54 -2.19 2.38
C CYS A 439 14.31 -0.87 2.55
N GLY A 440 13.66 0.22 2.99
CA GLY A 440 14.33 1.48 3.31
C GLY A 440 13.86 2.72 2.54
N LYS A 441 12.97 2.59 1.55
CA LYS A 441 12.54 3.68 0.62
C LYS A 441 12.14 4.98 1.31
N SER A 442 11.17 4.94 2.23
CA SER A 442 10.72 6.14 2.97
C SER A 442 11.80 6.70 3.89
N THR A 443 12.73 5.86 4.38
CA THR A 443 13.90 6.34 5.13
C THR A 443 14.86 7.07 4.21
N ALA A 444 15.15 6.54 3.01
CA ALA A 444 15.96 7.20 2.00
C ALA A 444 15.36 8.58 1.65
N GLY A 445 14.07 8.64 1.27
CA GLY A 445 13.38 9.89 0.97
C GLY A 445 13.46 10.94 2.10
N ARG A 446 13.24 10.53 3.36
CA ARG A 446 13.36 11.43 4.53
C ARG A 446 14.80 11.88 4.79
N SER A 447 15.78 11.04 4.48
CA SER A 447 17.20 11.36 4.63
C SER A 447 17.69 12.34 3.57
N LEU A 448 17.23 12.23 2.32
CA LEU A 448 17.52 13.19 1.26
C LEU A 448 17.07 14.61 1.62
N LEU A 449 15.90 14.74 2.25
CA LEU A 449 15.35 16.04 2.70
C LEU A 449 15.94 16.52 4.05
N HIS A 450 16.89 15.77 4.62
CA HIS A 450 17.44 16.00 5.96
C HIS A 450 16.36 16.07 7.06
N LEU A 451 15.18 15.49 6.85
CA LEU A 451 14.16 15.35 7.90
C LEU A 451 14.62 14.34 8.95
N THR A 452 15.32 13.29 8.48
CA THR A 452 16.09 12.38 9.31
C THR A 452 17.55 12.40 8.82
N PRO A 453 18.45 13.14 9.50
CA PRO A 453 19.81 13.33 9.01
C PRO A 453 20.52 12.00 8.68
N PRO A 454 21.24 11.92 7.55
CA PRO A 454 22.05 10.76 7.21
C PRO A 454 23.05 10.42 8.33
N THR A 455 23.39 9.14 8.44
CA THR A 455 24.48 8.67 9.31
C THR A 455 25.84 8.91 8.65
N ASP A 456 25.92 8.67 7.34
CA ASP A 456 27.09 8.94 6.49
C ASP A 456 26.61 9.16 5.04
N GLY A 457 27.54 9.51 4.16
CA GLY A 457 27.27 9.80 2.75
C GLY A 457 26.98 11.26 2.48
N ARG A 458 26.75 11.56 1.20
CA ARG A 458 26.64 12.92 0.68
C ARG A 458 25.37 13.09 -0.14
N VAL A 459 24.69 14.21 0.07
CA VAL A 459 23.51 14.61 -0.70
C VAL A 459 23.77 16.01 -1.25
N VAL A 460 23.82 16.13 -2.58
CA VAL A 460 24.01 17.40 -3.28
C VAL A 460 22.71 17.77 -3.96
N PHE A 461 22.19 18.95 -3.65
CA PHE A 461 20.99 19.50 -4.27
C PHE A 461 21.34 20.81 -4.99
N ALA A 462 21.04 20.89 -6.29
CA ALA A 462 21.36 22.02 -7.15
C ALA A 462 22.82 22.50 -6.99
N GLY A 463 23.76 21.54 -6.96
CA GLY A 463 25.20 21.78 -6.75
C GLY A 463 25.63 22.12 -5.31
N THR A 464 24.70 22.17 -4.36
CA THR A 464 24.97 22.46 -2.93
C THR A 464 24.93 21.19 -2.09
N ASP A 465 26.02 20.92 -1.36
CA ASP A 465 26.08 19.81 -0.41
C ASP A 465 25.27 20.12 0.86
N LEU A 466 24.25 19.33 1.14
CA LEU A 466 23.35 19.53 2.28
C LEU A 466 24.02 19.22 3.62
N SER A 467 25.08 18.40 3.65
CA SER A 467 25.78 18.04 4.89
C SER A 467 26.59 19.19 5.47
N ASP A 468 26.97 20.17 4.64
CA ASP A 468 27.77 21.33 5.04
C ASP A 468 26.90 22.52 5.52
N LEU A 469 25.58 22.46 5.31
CA LEU A 469 24.67 23.55 5.61
C LEU A 469 24.32 23.65 7.10
N ASP A 470 24.23 24.87 7.61
CA ASP A 470 23.69 25.10 8.95
C ASP A 470 22.15 24.96 9.00
N SER A 471 21.57 25.06 10.20
CA SER A 471 20.13 24.86 10.39
C SER A 471 19.25 25.91 9.70
N ASP A 472 19.75 27.13 9.49
CA ASP A 472 19.01 28.21 8.83
C ASP A 472 19.17 28.14 7.31
N GLU A 473 20.33 27.72 6.82
CA GLU A 473 20.55 27.40 5.40
C GLU A 473 19.71 26.21 4.96
N LEU A 474 19.71 25.10 5.71
CA LEU A 474 18.83 23.94 5.46
C LEU A 474 17.35 24.32 5.43
N ARG A 475 16.91 25.26 6.29
CA ARG A 475 15.52 25.76 6.28
C ARG A 475 15.17 26.52 5.01
N LYS A 476 16.14 27.19 4.38
CA LYS A 476 15.94 27.87 3.10
C LYS A 476 15.92 26.85 1.97
N THR A 477 16.87 25.93 1.92
CA THR A 477 16.92 24.88 0.89
C THR A 477 15.69 23.96 0.93
N ARG A 478 15.14 23.69 2.12
CA ARG A 478 13.85 22.96 2.25
C ARG A 478 12.66 23.71 1.65
N ARG A 479 12.77 24.97 1.23
CA ARG A 479 11.70 25.62 0.44
C ARG A 479 11.62 24.99 -0.95
N ASP A 480 12.78 24.66 -1.50
CA ASP A 480 12.98 24.14 -2.84
C ASP A 480 12.84 22.60 -2.88
N MET A 481 12.79 21.96 -1.70
CA MET A 481 12.62 20.50 -1.55
C MET A 481 11.45 20.17 -0.61
N GLN A 482 10.42 19.48 -1.11
CA GLN A 482 9.20 19.17 -0.35
C GLN A 482 8.87 17.67 -0.36
N MET A 483 7.94 17.27 0.49
CA MET A 483 7.51 15.87 0.62
C MET A 483 5.99 15.76 0.58
N ILE A 484 5.49 14.79 -0.19
CA ILE A 484 4.13 14.27 -0.09
C ILE A 484 4.23 12.97 0.74
N PHE A 485 3.48 12.88 1.83
CA PHE A 485 3.54 11.75 2.77
C PHE A 485 2.53 10.66 2.41
N GLN A 486 2.88 9.40 2.72
CA GLN A 486 2.11 8.18 2.47
C GLN A 486 0.66 8.22 2.98
N ASP A 487 0.45 8.74 4.19
CA ASP A 487 -0.91 8.86 4.75
C ASP A 487 -1.28 10.35 4.97
N PRO A 488 -2.27 10.86 4.21
CA PRO A 488 -2.83 12.19 4.42
C PRO A 488 -3.37 12.41 5.83
N LEU A 489 -3.95 11.38 6.47
CA LEU A 489 -4.61 11.55 7.75
C LEU A 489 -3.61 11.77 8.89
N SER A 490 -2.52 11.01 8.90
CA SER A 490 -1.43 11.20 9.86
C SER A 490 -0.61 12.47 9.59
N SER A 491 -0.57 12.96 8.35
CA SER A 491 0.20 14.16 7.97
C SER A 491 -0.58 15.49 8.08
N LEU A 492 -1.92 15.45 8.12
CA LEU A 492 -2.80 16.61 8.29
C LEU A 492 -3.28 16.75 9.75
N ASP A 493 -3.15 17.94 10.37
CA ASP A 493 -3.76 18.15 11.69
C ASP A 493 -5.29 18.18 11.57
N PRO A 494 -6.04 17.27 12.22
CA PRO A 494 -7.49 17.16 12.07
C PRO A 494 -8.24 18.40 12.60
N ARG A 495 -7.55 19.28 13.35
CA ARG A 495 -8.10 20.53 13.89
C ARG A 495 -7.85 21.73 13.00
N MET A 496 -7.11 21.56 11.90
CA MET A 496 -6.84 22.60 10.92
C MET A 496 -7.78 22.45 9.73
N THR A 497 -8.30 23.58 9.26
CA THR A 497 -9.03 23.63 7.98
C THR A 497 -8.07 23.42 6.81
N VAL A 498 -8.59 22.97 5.66
CA VAL A 498 -7.82 22.82 4.41
C VAL A 498 -6.97 24.04 4.12
N GLY A 499 -7.58 25.23 4.15
CA GLY A 499 -6.88 26.48 3.86
C GLY A 499 -5.83 26.85 4.92
N GLN A 500 -5.98 26.40 6.16
CA GLN A 500 -4.94 26.56 7.19
C GLN A 500 -3.76 25.61 6.96
N THR A 501 -4.03 24.39 6.50
CA THR A 501 -3.00 23.37 6.23
C THR A 501 -2.14 23.77 5.04
N ILE A 502 -2.74 24.15 3.91
CA ILE A 502 -2.01 24.60 2.72
C ILE A 502 -1.22 25.89 3.03
N ARG A 503 -1.73 26.73 3.94
CA ARG A 503 -1.06 27.97 4.35
C ARG A 503 0.10 27.75 5.33
N GLU A 504 0.20 26.59 5.96
CA GLU A 504 1.21 26.35 7.00
C GLU A 504 2.65 26.53 6.46
N PRO A 505 3.05 25.92 5.32
CA PRO A 505 4.39 26.13 4.75
C PRO A 505 4.68 27.61 4.46
N LEU A 506 3.70 28.36 3.94
CA LEU A 506 3.81 29.81 3.69
C LEU A 506 4.06 30.65 4.94
N LYS A 507 3.73 30.16 6.14
CA LYS A 507 4.04 30.83 7.41
C LYS A 507 5.44 30.47 7.92
N VAL A 508 5.91 29.27 7.61
CA VAL A 508 7.22 28.77 8.05
C VAL A 508 8.33 29.33 7.16
N HIS A 509 8.05 29.44 5.86
CA HIS A 509 9.01 29.78 4.84
C HIS A 509 8.79 31.17 4.21
N ASP A 510 7.89 32.00 4.76
CA ASP A 510 7.43 33.27 4.17
C ASP A 510 6.81 33.07 2.75
N LEU A 511 6.15 34.10 2.20
CA LEU A 511 5.64 34.05 0.83
C LEU A 511 6.80 34.06 -0.17
N PRO A 512 6.70 33.35 -1.32
CA PRO A 512 7.65 33.54 -2.41
C PRO A 512 7.69 35.03 -2.79
N ALA A 513 8.90 35.57 -2.89
CA ALA A 513 9.11 36.97 -3.25
C ALA A 513 8.91 37.12 -4.77
N SER A 514 7.72 37.56 -5.19
CA SER A 514 7.32 37.87 -6.59
C SER A 514 7.38 36.70 -7.59
N THR A 515 6.71 36.85 -8.74
CA THR A 515 6.84 35.89 -9.86
C THR A 515 8.28 35.92 -10.40
N PRO A 516 9.01 34.79 -10.48
CA PRO A 516 10.38 34.75 -10.97
C PRO A 516 10.51 35.39 -12.36
N GLY A 517 11.47 36.30 -12.52
CA GLY A 517 11.75 36.97 -13.80
C GLY A 517 10.90 38.21 -14.12
N VAL A 518 9.97 38.61 -13.23
CA VAL A 518 9.19 39.84 -13.39
C VAL A 518 9.85 41.03 -12.68
N ARG A 519 9.96 42.18 -13.34
CA ARG A 519 10.44 43.45 -12.75
C ARG A 519 9.34 44.49 -12.64
N GLY A 520 9.30 45.18 -11.51
CA GLY A 520 8.46 46.34 -11.27
C GLY A 520 9.08 47.60 -11.90
N GLU A 521 8.33 48.27 -12.76
CA GLU A 521 8.69 49.56 -13.34
C GLU A 521 7.66 50.63 -12.99
N VAL A 522 8.07 51.89 -13.14
CA VAL A 522 7.23 53.03 -12.81
C VAL A 522 7.29 54.09 -13.90
N ASP A 523 6.10 54.51 -14.33
CA ASP A 523 5.90 55.69 -15.14
C ASP A 523 5.41 56.81 -14.23
N VAL A 524 6.16 57.90 -14.15
CA VAL A 524 5.89 59.00 -13.21
C VAL A 524 5.63 60.30 -13.96
N ASP A 525 4.49 60.92 -13.69
CA ASP A 525 4.14 62.27 -14.15
C ASP A 525 4.29 63.28 -13.01
N ILE A 526 5.24 64.21 -13.15
CA ILE A 526 5.58 65.19 -12.09
C ILE A 526 5.17 66.59 -12.51
N SER A 527 4.44 67.29 -11.62
CA SER A 527 4.05 68.69 -11.83
C SER A 527 4.21 69.54 -10.56
N GLY A 528 4.60 70.81 -10.75
CA GLY A 528 4.70 71.78 -9.64
C GLY A 528 5.96 71.70 -8.76
N ILE A 529 6.87 70.75 -9.03
CA ILE A 529 8.21 70.62 -8.41
C ILE A 529 9.25 70.22 -9.47
N ASP A 530 10.54 70.46 -9.19
CA ASP A 530 11.65 70.00 -10.01
C ASP A 530 11.72 68.45 -9.98
N PRO A 531 11.69 67.75 -11.14
CA PRO A 531 11.74 66.29 -11.19
C PRO A 531 12.92 65.67 -10.45
N ASP A 532 14.08 66.35 -10.40
CA ASP A 532 15.28 65.88 -9.70
C ASP A 532 15.11 65.80 -8.17
N ARG A 533 13.98 66.27 -7.64
CA ARG A 533 13.62 66.25 -6.20
C ARG A 533 12.56 65.22 -5.85
N VAL A 534 12.13 64.40 -6.82
CA VAL A 534 11.15 63.34 -6.60
C VAL A 534 11.82 62.00 -6.88
N THR A 535 11.92 61.17 -5.86
CA THR A 535 12.34 59.77 -6.01
C THR A 535 11.09 58.90 -6.00
N VAL A 536 10.94 58.02 -6.98
CA VAL A 536 9.88 57.01 -6.97
C VAL A 536 10.51 55.62 -7.04
N SER A 537 10.15 54.75 -6.11
CA SER A 537 10.55 53.36 -6.09
C SER A 537 9.32 52.45 -6.14
N VAL A 538 9.47 51.32 -6.83
CA VAL A 538 8.39 50.35 -7.03
C VAL A 538 8.92 48.97 -6.72
N SER A 539 8.13 48.22 -5.95
CA SER A 539 8.42 46.82 -5.65
C SER A 539 8.08 45.94 -6.85
N ASP A 540 8.88 44.90 -7.10
CA ASP A 540 8.58 43.89 -8.13
C ASP A 540 7.24 43.16 -7.87
N GLU A 541 6.71 43.22 -6.63
CA GLU A 541 5.45 42.61 -6.20
C GLU A 541 4.16 43.27 -6.76
N ILE A 542 4.27 44.36 -7.53
CA ILE A 542 3.08 45.03 -8.09
C ILE A 542 2.41 44.22 -9.20
N ASP A 543 3.12 43.26 -9.80
CA ASP A 543 2.64 42.36 -10.85
C ASP A 543 1.36 41.60 -10.44
N ALA A 544 1.23 41.28 -9.16
CA ALA A 544 0.04 40.66 -8.58
C ALA A 544 -1.23 41.51 -8.71
N ILE A 545 -1.09 42.82 -8.93
CA ILE A 545 -2.21 43.77 -9.02
C ILE A 545 -2.37 44.32 -10.43
N VAL A 546 -1.28 44.71 -11.10
CA VAL A 546 -1.34 45.34 -12.44
C VAL A 546 -1.17 44.35 -13.59
N GLY A 547 -0.79 43.10 -13.30
CA GLY A 547 -0.37 42.14 -14.32
C GLY A 547 1.00 42.50 -14.91
N SER A 548 1.60 41.57 -15.67
CA SER A 548 2.87 41.82 -16.36
C SER A 548 2.75 41.52 -17.85
N SER A 549 3.57 42.20 -18.66
CA SER A 549 3.79 41.88 -20.08
C SER A 549 5.29 41.80 -20.35
N ASP A 550 5.74 40.75 -21.02
CA ASP A 550 7.17 40.50 -21.31
C ASP A 550 8.09 40.57 -20.08
N GLY A 551 7.60 40.13 -18.91
CA GLY A 551 8.35 40.14 -17.65
C GLY A 551 8.46 41.51 -16.97
N VAL A 552 7.63 42.49 -17.34
CA VAL A 552 7.60 43.82 -16.71
C VAL A 552 6.18 44.15 -16.24
N ALA A 553 6.05 44.61 -15.00
CA ALA A 553 4.83 45.13 -14.42
C ALA A 553 4.99 46.64 -14.18
N THR A 554 4.15 47.48 -14.79
CA THR A 554 4.31 48.94 -14.76
C THR A 554 3.23 49.61 -13.91
N ALA A 555 3.64 50.45 -12.95
CA ALA A 555 2.74 51.31 -12.19
C ALA A 555 2.79 52.77 -12.69
N HIS A 556 1.63 53.41 -12.82
CA HIS A 556 1.51 54.82 -13.19
C HIS A 556 1.28 55.71 -11.96
N VAL A 557 2.20 56.64 -11.69
CA VAL A 557 2.18 57.51 -10.51
C VAL A 557 2.19 58.99 -10.91
N ASP A 558 1.17 59.73 -10.47
CA ASP A 558 1.10 61.18 -10.62
C ASP A 558 1.56 61.88 -9.33
N VAL A 559 2.52 62.79 -9.41
CA VAL A 559 2.99 63.63 -8.30
C VAL A 559 2.75 65.11 -8.63
N ALA A 560 1.88 65.76 -7.89
CA ALA A 560 1.55 67.18 -8.06
C ALA A 560 1.83 67.98 -6.78
N VAL A 561 2.56 69.10 -6.91
CA VAL A 561 2.85 70.02 -5.80
C VAL A 561 2.21 71.38 -6.06
N THR A 562 1.29 71.81 -5.19
CA THR A 562 0.66 73.13 -5.27
C THR A 562 0.84 73.91 -3.96
N GLY A 563 1.73 74.90 -3.97
CA GLY A 563 2.05 75.67 -2.78
C GLY A 563 2.79 74.81 -1.75
N THR A 564 2.12 74.45 -0.66
CA THR A 564 2.62 73.57 0.40
C THR A 564 2.03 72.15 0.37
N GLU A 565 1.03 71.92 -0.48
CA GLU A 565 0.34 70.63 -0.61
C GLU A 565 1.06 69.75 -1.64
N VAL A 566 1.18 68.46 -1.31
CA VAL A 566 1.73 67.41 -2.16
C VAL A 566 0.62 66.39 -2.33
N ASP A 567 0.15 66.23 -3.55
CA ASP A 567 -0.84 65.23 -3.95
C ASP A 567 -0.13 64.15 -4.77
N VAL A 568 -0.26 62.90 -4.34
CA VAL A 568 0.23 61.73 -5.08
C VAL A 568 -0.96 60.84 -5.37
N SER A 569 -1.19 60.53 -6.65
CA SER A 569 -2.24 59.61 -7.09
C SER A 569 -1.67 58.45 -7.90
N ILE A 570 -2.33 57.31 -7.83
CA ILE A 570 -1.98 56.06 -8.52
C ILE A 570 -3.24 55.40 -9.07
N GLU A 571 -3.12 54.64 -10.15
CA GLU A 571 -4.21 53.79 -10.64
C GLU A 571 -4.57 52.69 -9.61
N GLU A 572 -5.86 52.35 -9.53
CA GLU A 572 -6.46 51.70 -8.34
C GLU A 572 -5.86 50.34 -7.95
N ARG A 573 -5.77 50.11 -6.62
CA ARG A 573 -5.36 48.89 -5.85
C ARG A 573 -3.90 48.80 -5.39
N LEU A 574 -3.02 49.71 -5.82
CA LEU A 574 -1.66 49.81 -5.27
C LEU A 574 -1.61 50.69 -4.01
N ARG A 575 -0.69 50.38 -3.09
CA ARG A 575 -0.43 51.18 -1.88
C ARG A 575 0.74 52.10 -2.13
N VAL A 576 0.58 53.36 -1.74
CA VAL A 576 1.61 54.39 -1.89
C VAL A 576 1.92 54.96 -0.52
N ASP A 577 3.19 54.92 -0.14
CA ASP A 577 3.73 55.62 1.02
C ASP A 577 4.56 56.81 0.50
N VAL A 578 4.33 58.00 1.06
CA VAL A 578 4.93 59.25 0.61
C VAL A 578 5.63 59.94 1.77
N GLU A 579 6.94 60.15 1.64
CA GLU A 579 7.73 60.99 2.55
C GLU A 579 8.02 62.34 1.88
N VAL A 580 7.85 63.44 2.63
CA VAL A 580 8.03 64.80 2.11
C VAL A 580 8.97 65.57 3.01
N GLU A 581 10.13 65.96 2.48
CA GLU A 581 11.07 66.84 3.16
C GLU A 581 10.72 68.32 2.94
N ARG A 582 10.81 69.13 3.99
CA ARG A 582 10.44 70.55 3.95
C ARG A 582 11.44 71.43 4.70
N GLU A 583 11.77 72.58 4.10
CA GLU A 583 12.44 73.70 4.78
C GLU A 583 11.49 74.92 4.80
N GLY A 584 10.90 75.18 5.97
CA GLY A 584 9.88 76.23 6.12
C GLY A 584 8.59 75.89 5.37
N GLU A 585 8.19 76.73 4.42
CA GLU A 585 7.01 76.52 3.55
C GLU A 585 7.38 75.93 2.17
N THR A 586 8.64 75.55 1.96
CA THR A 586 9.11 75.00 0.67
C THR A 586 9.36 73.50 0.78
N VAL A 587 8.80 72.73 -0.15
CA VAL A 587 9.10 71.29 -0.32
C VAL A 587 10.48 71.14 -0.96
N THR A 588 11.36 70.37 -0.33
CA THR A 588 12.76 70.20 -0.76
C THR A 588 13.01 68.86 -1.43
N ALA A 589 12.31 67.81 -1.01
CA ALA A 589 12.34 66.47 -1.62
C ALA A 589 11.01 65.73 -1.37
N ILE A 590 10.67 64.80 -2.25
CA ILE A 590 9.55 63.87 -2.12
C ILE A 590 10.06 62.47 -2.46
N ASP A 591 9.84 61.52 -1.57
CA ASP A 591 10.13 60.10 -1.80
C ASP A 591 8.81 59.33 -1.81
N VAL A 592 8.51 58.69 -2.93
CA VAL A 592 7.29 57.90 -3.15
C VAL A 592 7.67 56.43 -3.29
N SER A 593 7.09 55.57 -2.45
CA SER A 593 7.24 54.11 -2.57
C SER A 593 5.92 53.44 -2.88
N VAL A 594 5.87 52.66 -3.95
CA VAL A 594 4.69 51.92 -4.39
C VAL A 594 4.84 50.43 -4.09
N THR A 595 3.81 49.84 -3.48
CA THR A 595 3.74 48.42 -3.12
C THR A 595 2.38 47.83 -3.50
N ALA A 596 2.27 46.50 -3.60
CA ALA A 596 0.98 45.83 -3.67
C ALA A 596 0.21 46.08 -2.36
N GLY A 597 -0.95 46.72 -2.42
CA GLY A 597 -1.71 47.16 -1.23
C GLY A 597 -2.38 46.05 -0.41
N GLU A 598 -1.96 44.80 -0.59
CA GLU A 598 -2.53 43.63 0.05
C GLU A 598 -1.75 43.24 1.32
N SER A 599 -2.47 42.77 2.34
CA SER A 599 -1.83 42.17 3.51
C SER A 599 -1.22 40.81 3.18
N ASP A 600 -0.19 40.38 3.91
CA ASP A 600 0.37 39.01 3.80
C ASP A 600 -0.71 37.94 3.89
N ARG A 601 -1.77 38.20 4.67
CA ARG A 601 -2.90 37.30 4.84
C ARG A 601 -3.73 37.17 3.57
N GLU A 602 -3.91 38.25 2.82
CA GLU A 602 -4.63 38.24 1.53
C GLU A 602 -3.80 37.54 0.45
N ARG A 603 -2.49 37.81 0.40
CA ARG A 603 -1.56 37.11 -0.49
C ARG A 603 -1.54 35.60 -0.23
N GLN A 604 -1.39 35.19 1.03
CA GLN A 604 -1.44 33.77 1.42
C GLN A 604 -2.78 33.14 1.05
N ARG A 605 -3.90 33.84 1.26
CA ARG A 605 -5.21 33.31 0.88
C ARG A 605 -5.37 33.14 -0.63
N ARG A 606 -4.86 34.07 -1.44
CA ARG A 606 -4.88 33.96 -2.90
C ARG A 606 -4.03 32.78 -3.37
N ARG A 607 -2.81 32.63 -2.85
CA ARG A 607 -1.95 31.48 -3.17
C ARG A 607 -2.62 30.16 -2.80
N VAL A 608 -3.23 30.06 -1.63
CA VAL A 608 -4.01 28.88 -1.25
C VAL A 608 -5.15 28.61 -2.23
N ASN A 609 -5.89 29.63 -2.66
CA ASN A 609 -6.95 29.44 -3.66
C ASN A 609 -6.41 28.99 -5.03
N GLN A 610 -5.26 29.50 -5.46
CA GLN A 610 -4.58 29.05 -6.68
C GLN A 610 -4.14 27.59 -6.57
N LEU A 611 -3.64 27.18 -5.41
CA LEU A 611 -3.22 25.80 -5.15
C LEU A 611 -4.43 24.87 -5.10
N LEU A 612 -5.53 25.27 -4.48
CA LEU A 612 -6.79 24.51 -4.50
C LEU A 612 -7.25 24.27 -5.95
N ASP A 613 -7.26 25.31 -6.76
CA ASP A 613 -7.61 25.21 -8.19
C ASP A 613 -6.64 24.30 -8.95
N ALA A 614 -5.32 24.44 -8.73
CA ALA A 614 -4.30 23.62 -9.36
C ALA A 614 -4.43 22.13 -9.03
N VAL A 615 -4.88 21.78 -7.82
CA VAL A 615 -5.12 20.37 -7.44
C VAL A 615 -6.55 19.91 -7.67
N GLY A 616 -7.39 20.70 -8.36
CA GLY A 616 -8.77 20.34 -8.68
C GLY A 616 -9.73 20.34 -7.47
N LEU A 617 -9.45 21.13 -6.44
CA LEU A 617 -10.33 21.33 -5.29
C LEU A 617 -11.15 22.63 -5.42
N GLU A 618 -12.40 22.60 -4.97
CA GLU A 618 -13.26 23.78 -5.00
C GLU A 618 -12.83 24.80 -3.94
N VAL A 619 -12.94 26.10 -4.26
CA VAL A 619 -12.67 27.20 -3.31
C VAL A 619 -13.55 27.11 -2.05
N GLY A 620 -14.75 26.53 -2.16
CA GLY A 620 -15.64 26.28 -1.02
C GLY A 620 -15.10 25.28 0.00
N GLN A 621 -14.11 24.46 -0.37
CA GLN A 621 -13.46 23.51 0.53
C GLN A 621 -12.41 24.16 1.44
N TYR A 622 -12.05 25.43 1.21
CA TYR A 622 -11.05 26.15 2.00
C TYR A 622 -11.30 26.07 3.52
N ASP A 623 -12.55 26.19 3.95
CA ASP A 623 -12.94 26.19 5.38
C ASP A 623 -13.33 24.80 5.92
N ARG A 624 -13.25 23.73 5.10
CA ARG A 624 -13.55 22.35 5.52
C ARG A 624 -12.42 21.75 6.34
N TYR A 625 -12.74 20.72 7.12
CA TYR A 625 -11.77 19.93 7.89
C TYR A 625 -11.44 18.61 7.19
N PRO A 626 -10.28 17.97 7.48
CA PRO A 626 -9.85 16.72 6.83
C PRO A 626 -10.86 15.55 6.90
N HIS A 627 -11.64 15.46 7.97
CA HIS A 627 -12.67 14.42 8.14
C HIS A 627 -13.92 14.66 7.29
N GLU A 628 -14.06 15.84 6.67
CA GLU A 628 -15.15 16.21 5.77
C GLU A 628 -14.78 16.05 4.29
N LEU A 629 -13.62 15.45 4.02
CA LEU A 629 -13.07 15.20 2.68
C LEU A 629 -13.00 13.70 2.38
N SER A 630 -13.08 13.34 1.09
CA SER A 630 -12.76 11.99 0.63
C SER A 630 -11.25 11.68 0.73
N GLY A 631 -10.86 10.41 0.58
CA GLY A 631 -9.45 10.01 0.56
C GLY A 631 -8.63 10.76 -0.49
N GLY A 632 -9.09 10.76 -1.75
CA GLY A 632 -8.44 11.51 -2.84
C GLY A 632 -8.41 13.02 -2.61
N GLN A 633 -9.45 13.61 -2.02
CA GLN A 633 -9.44 15.03 -1.66
C GLN A 633 -8.39 15.34 -0.58
N ARG A 634 -8.24 14.48 0.42
CA ARG A 634 -7.17 14.62 1.43
C ARG A 634 -5.79 14.55 0.79
N GLN A 635 -5.59 13.62 -0.16
CA GLN A 635 -4.34 13.52 -0.92
C GLN A 635 -4.04 14.81 -1.70
N ARG A 636 -5.03 15.36 -2.43
CA ARG A 636 -4.92 16.64 -3.14
C ARG A 636 -4.53 17.80 -2.20
N VAL A 637 -5.06 17.83 -0.97
CA VAL A 637 -4.64 18.82 0.05
C VAL A 637 -3.18 18.63 0.45
N GLY A 638 -2.72 17.38 0.60
CA GLY A 638 -1.31 17.04 0.84
C GLY A 638 -0.39 17.54 -0.29
N ILE A 639 -0.77 17.30 -1.53
CA ILE A 639 -0.07 17.79 -2.74
C ILE A 639 -0.03 19.32 -2.77
N ALA A 640 -1.18 19.98 -2.57
CA ALA A 640 -1.27 21.44 -2.53
C ALA A 640 -0.39 22.06 -1.43
N ARG A 641 -0.28 21.38 -0.28
CA ARG A 641 0.60 21.79 0.82
C ARG A 641 2.07 21.69 0.41
N ALA A 642 2.49 20.60 -0.24
CA ALA A 642 3.87 20.46 -0.73
C ALA A 642 4.21 21.55 -1.76
N LEU A 643 3.29 21.88 -2.67
CA LEU A 643 3.46 22.92 -3.68
C LEU A 643 3.40 24.35 -3.13
N ALA A 644 3.08 24.54 -1.85
CA ALA A 644 2.76 25.86 -1.34
C ALA A 644 3.90 26.86 -1.48
N VAL A 645 5.14 26.38 -1.47
CA VAL A 645 6.38 27.17 -1.50
C VAL A 645 7.11 27.13 -2.85
N ASP A 646 6.46 26.66 -3.92
CA ASP A 646 7.04 26.54 -5.28
C ASP A 646 8.37 25.74 -5.28
N PRO A 647 8.36 24.45 -4.86
CA PRO A 647 9.58 23.63 -4.79
C PRO A 647 10.07 23.21 -6.18
N ASP A 648 11.37 22.94 -6.32
CA ASP A 648 11.97 22.34 -7.53
C ASP A 648 11.97 20.80 -7.46
N PHE A 649 12.04 20.25 -6.24
CA PHE A 649 12.10 18.80 -6.00
C PHE A 649 11.05 18.33 -4.98
N ILE A 650 10.35 17.25 -5.31
CA ILE A 650 9.34 16.63 -4.43
C ILE A 650 9.63 15.14 -4.25
N VAL A 651 9.75 14.70 -3.00
CA VAL A 651 9.67 13.28 -2.66
C VAL A 651 8.21 12.90 -2.48
N ALA A 652 7.68 12.05 -3.36
CA ALA A 652 6.33 11.53 -3.27
C ALA A 652 6.36 10.13 -2.66
N ASP A 653 6.12 10.03 -1.35
CA ASP A 653 6.16 8.77 -0.58
C ASP A 653 4.80 8.10 -0.64
N GLU A 654 4.63 7.09 -1.49
CA GLU A 654 3.40 6.33 -1.71
C GLU A 654 2.12 7.18 -1.88
N PRO A 655 2.13 8.18 -2.80
CA PRO A 655 1.09 9.20 -2.89
C PRO A 655 -0.28 8.67 -3.36
N VAL A 656 -0.36 7.41 -3.80
CA VAL A 656 -1.58 6.79 -4.31
C VAL A 656 -1.96 5.51 -3.54
N SER A 657 -1.22 5.19 -2.47
CA SER A 657 -1.51 4.02 -1.65
C SER A 657 -2.89 4.13 -0.97
N ALA A 658 -3.60 3.01 -0.86
CA ALA A 658 -4.93 2.91 -0.24
C ALA A 658 -6.03 3.79 -0.89
N LEU A 659 -5.84 4.21 -2.14
CA LEU A 659 -6.88 4.86 -2.96
C LEU A 659 -7.44 3.85 -3.97
N ASP A 660 -8.71 4.00 -4.36
CA ASP A 660 -9.27 3.17 -5.44
C ASP A 660 -8.69 3.54 -6.81
N VAL A 661 -8.76 2.61 -7.77
CA VAL A 661 -8.14 2.72 -9.11
C VAL A 661 -8.49 4.03 -9.81
N SER A 662 -9.76 4.47 -9.76
CA SER A 662 -10.17 5.71 -10.41
C SER A 662 -9.54 6.93 -9.74
N VAL A 663 -9.49 6.99 -8.41
CA VAL A 663 -8.86 8.11 -7.69
C VAL A 663 -7.34 8.07 -7.88
N GLN A 664 -6.71 6.90 -7.90
CA GLN A 664 -5.29 6.74 -8.21
C GLN A 664 -4.96 7.36 -9.57
N ALA A 665 -5.72 7.00 -10.62
CA ALA A 665 -5.56 7.55 -11.96
C ALA A 665 -5.67 9.09 -11.97
N GLN A 666 -6.62 9.66 -11.24
CA GLN A 666 -6.75 11.11 -11.14
C GLN A 666 -5.54 11.77 -10.44
N ILE A 667 -4.96 11.14 -9.43
CA ILE A 667 -3.80 11.67 -8.71
C ILE A 667 -2.53 11.55 -9.57
N LEU A 668 -2.35 10.47 -10.33
CA LEU A 668 -1.22 10.31 -11.25
C LEU A 668 -1.26 11.36 -12.36
N ASN A 669 -2.40 11.50 -13.04
CA ASN A 669 -2.60 12.56 -14.04
C ASN A 669 -2.36 13.95 -13.44
N LEU A 670 -2.78 14.20 -12.20
CA LEU A 670 -2.53 15.46 -11.51
C LEU A 670 -1.03 15.69 -11.29
N LEU A 671 -0.27 14.67 -10.87
CA LEU A 671 1.18 14.82 -10.66
C LEU A 671 1.90 15.10 -11.97
N GLU A 672 1.51 14.46 -13.07
CA GLU A 672 2.05 14.75 -14.41
C GLU A 672 1.72 16.19 -14.85
N ASP A 673 0.45 16.62 -14.71
CA ASP A 673 0.04 17.99 -15.02
C ASP A 673 0.83 19.03 -14.20
N LEU A 674 1.13 18.71 -12.94
CA LEU A 674 1.93 19.56 -12.06
C LEU A 674 3.40 19.57 -12.47
N GLN A 675 3.96 18.42 -12.89
CA GLN A 675 5.31 18.32 -13.44
C GLN A 675 5.48 19.28 -14.62
N GLU A 676 4.58 19.18 -15.61
CA GLU A 676 4.62 19.98 -16.83
C GLU A 676 4.42 21.47 -16.53
N ARG A 677 3.46 21.79 -15.65
CA ARG A 677 3.09 23.17 -15.35
C ARG A 677 4.11 23.91 -14.50
N PHE A 678 4.76 23.22 -13.56
CA PHE A 678 5.66 23.84 -12.59
C PHE A 678 7.14 23.46 -12.79
N GLY A 679 7.46 22.57 -13.74
CA GLY A 679 8.83 22.10 -13.96
C GLY A 679 9.36 21.24 -12.80
N LEU A 680 8.49 20.46 -12.16
CA LEU A 680 8.84 19.73 -10.94
C LEU A 680 9.71 18.51 -11.27
N THR A 681 10.60 18.20 -10.34
CA THR A 681 11.37 16.94 -10.34
C THR A 681 10.86 16.05 -9.22
N TYR A 682 10.64 14.76 -9.50
CA TYR A 682 10.06 13.82 -8.54
C TYR A 682 11.02 12.68 -8.19
N LEU A 683 11.10 12.37 -6.90
CA LEU A 683 11.42 11.02 -6.44
C LEU A 683 10.11 10.34 -6.04
N PHE A 684 9.64 9.42 -6.88
CA PHE A 684 8.37 8.74 -6.68
C PHE A 684 8.58 7.38 -6.02
N ILE A 685 8.17 7.25 -4.76
CA ILE A 685 8.28 6.00 -4.00
C ILE A 685 6.94 5.28 -4.06
N ALA A 686 6.95 4.03 -4.52
CA ALA A 686 5.77 3.16 -4.46
C ALA A 686 6.17 1.69 -4.33
N HIS A 687 5.22 0.85 -3.93
CA HIS A 687 5.34 -0.60 -3.95
C HIS A 687 4.65 -1.23 -5.16
N ASP A 688 3.72 -0.50 -5.81
CA ASP A 688 3.05 -0.92 -7.03
C ASP A 688 3.87 -0.50 -8.27
N LEU A 689 4.43 -1.49 -8.95
CA LEU A 689 5.24 -1.29 -10.15
C LEU A 689 4.43 -0.83 -11.37
N SER A 690 3.14 -1.18 -11.47
CA SER A 690 2.26 -0.72 -12.56
C SER A 690 2.04 0.79 -12.50
N VAL A 691 1.90 1.32 -11.28
CA VAL A 691 1.85 2.77 -11.03
C VAL A 691 3.18 3.44 -11.39
N VAL A 692 4.30 2.85 -10.94
CA VAL A 692 5.64 3.42 -11.18
C VAL A 692 5.99 3.45 -12.65
N ARG A 693 5.62 2.40 -13.40
CA ARG A 693 5.80 2.32 -14.85
C ARG A 693 5.14 3.48 -15.58
N HIS A 694 3.98 3.91 -15.12
CA HIS A 694 3.22 4.96 -15.78
C HIS A 694 3.84 6.36 -15.59
N ILE A 695 4.30 6.66 -14.38
CA ILE A 695 4.75 8.02 -14.01
C ILE A 695 6.26 8.24 -14.11
N SER A 696 7.08 7.19 -14.04
CA SER A 696 8.54 7.34 -13.91
C SER A 696 9.26 7.25 -15.25
N ASP A 697 10.30 8.07 -15.42
CA ASP A 697 11.22 8.00 -16.57
C ASP A 697 12.27 6.88 -16.37
N ARG A 698 12.74 6.75 -15.12
CA ARG A 698 13.71 5.75 -14.66
C ARG A 698 13.24 5.13 -13.36
N ILE A 699 13.69 3.92 -13.10
CA ILE A 699 13.35 3.16 -11.88
C ILE A 699 14.63 2.68 -11.22
N ALA A 700 14.72 2.90 -9.91
CA ALA A 700 15.70 2.33 -9.01
C ALA A 700 15.03 1.28 -8.10
N VAL A 701 15.52 0.05 -8.13
CA VAL A 701 15.03 -1.06 -7.33
C VAL A 701 15.90 -1.21 -6.08
N MET A 702 15.27 -1.18 -4.92
CA MET A 702 15.92 -1.21 -3.61
C MET A 702 15.61 -2.50 -2.85
N TYR A 703 16.64 -3.17 -2.35
CA TYR A 703 16.53 -4.35 -1.49
C TYR A 703 17.41 -4.20 -0.25
N LEU A 704 16.81 -4.36 0.93
CA LEU A 704 17.48 -4.36 2.24
C LEU A 704 18.54 -3.24 2.42
N GLY A 705 18.16 -1.99 2.17
CA GLY A 705 19.02 -0.83 2.36
C GLY A 705 19.87 -0.44 1.14
N GLU A 706 19.95 -1.26 0.09
CA GLU A 706 20.81 -1.06 -1.08
C GLU A 706 20.01 -0.92 -2.38
N ILE A 707 20.53 -0.17 -3.36
CA ILE A 707 20.00 -0.16 -4.72
C ILE A 707 20.64 -1.31 -5.49
N VAL A 708 19.81 -2.22 -6.00
CA VAL A 708 20.28 -3.42 -6.71
C VAL A 708 20.19 -3.30 -8.22
N GLU A 709 19.37 -2.39 -8.74
CA GLU A 709 19.21 -2.17 -10.18
C GLU A 709 18.66 -0.78 -10.45
N VAL A 710 19.14 -0.12 -11.51
CA VAL A 710 18.60 1.14 -12.01
C VAL A 710 18.51 1.06 -13.52
N ALA A 711 17.42 1.50 -14.13
CA ALA A 711 17.29 1.57 -15.59
C ALA A 711 16.23 2.59 -16.03
N GLN A 712 16.16 2.85 -17.34
CA GLN A 712 14.95 3.43 -17.93
C GLN A 712 13.77 2.51 -17.71
N THR A 713 12.59 3.08 -17.50
CA THR A 713 11.37 2.34 -17.17
C THR A 713 11.12 1.19 -18.15
N ASP A 714 11.02 1.47 -19.45
CA ASP A 714 10.75 0.42 -20.45
C ASP A 714 11.82 -0.68 -20.45
N ALA A 715 13.10 -0.30 -20.36
CA ALA A 715 14.20 -1.27 -20.31
C ALA A 715 14.16 -2.17 -19.06
N LEU A 716 13.73 -1.64 -17.91
CA LEU A 716 13.58 -2.41 -16.68
C LEU A 716 12.46 -3.45 -16.79
N PHE A 717 11.34 -3.10 -17.41
CA PHE A 717 10.20 -4.00 -17.59
C PHE A 717 10.46 -5.04 -18.70
N ASP A 718 11.12 -4.65 -19.78
CA ASP A 718 11.39 -5.52 -20.93
C ASP A 718 12.53 -6.53 -20.66
N ASP A 719 13.61 -6.11 -19.98
CA ASP A 719 14.79 -6.93 -19.74
C ASP A 719 15.39 -6.71 -18.32
N PRO A 720 14.66 -7.10 -17.25
CA PRO A 720 15.14 -6.98 -15.88
C PRO A 720 16.40 -7.84 -15.64
N GLN A 721 17.49 -7.22 -15.18
CA GLN A 721 18.80 -7.86 -15.06
C GLN A 721 19.00 -8.54 -13.70
N HIS A 722 18.49 -7.97 -12.61
CA HIS A 722 18.68 -8.52 -11.27
C HIS A 722 17.57 -9.55 -10.93
N PRO A 723 17.89 -10.74 -10.39
CA PRO A 723 16.90 -11.77 -10.07
C PRO A 723 15.79 -11.33 -9.10
N TYR A 724 16.08 -10.39 -8.21
CA TYR A 724 15.06 -9.76 -7.37
C TYR A 724 14.06 -8.93 -8.19
N THR A 725 14.53 -8.12 -9.15
CA THR A 725 13.69 -7.31 -10.03
C THR A 725 12.81 -8.21 -10.89
N GLN A 726 13.37 -9.28 -11.44
CA GLN A 726 12.60 -10.32 -12.16
C GLN A 726 11.46 -10.88 -11.30
N ALA A 727 11.75 -11.21 -10.04
CA ALA A 727 10.73 -11.72 -9.13
C ALA A 727 9.67 -10.69 -8.78
N LEU A 728 10.06 -9.44 -8.49
CA LEU A 728 9.13 -8.33 -8.26
C LEU A 728 8.18 -8.11 -9.43
N LEU A 729 8.69 -8.08 -10.66
CA LEU A 729 7.90 -7.87 -11.86
C LEU A 729 6.96 -9.05 -12.14
N SER A 730 7.43 -10.28 -11.96
CA SER A 730 6.60 -11.50 -12.14
C SER A 730 5.47 -11.65 -11.10
N ALA A 731 5.52 -10.87 -10.01
CA ALA A 731 4.52 -10.89 -8.94
C ALA A 731 3.42 -9.82 -9.13
N ILE A 732 3.50 -8.97 -10.15
CA ILE A 732 2.49 -7.96 -10.45
C ILE A 732 1.24 -8.66 -11.01
N PRO A 733 0.05 -8.48 -10.44
CA PRO A 733 -1.19 -8.99 -11.02
C PRO A 733 -1.49 -8.29 -12.35
N GLU A 734 -1.74 -9.07 -13.40
CA GLU A 734 -2.13 -8.53 -14.71
C GLU A 734 -3.66 -8.43 -14.79
N PRO A 735 -4.23 -7.29 -15.21
CA PRO A 735 -5.68 -7.14 -15.40
C PRO A 735 -6.17 -7.80 -16.70
N ASP A 736 -5.63 -8.97 -17.02
CA ASP A 736 -6.00 -9.81 -18.16
C ASP A 736 -6.24 -11.24 -17.67
N PRO A 737 -7.49 -11.74 -17.66
CA PRO A 737 -7.80 -13.09 -17.20
C PRO A 737 -7.26 -14.20 -18.12
N SER A 738 -6.71 -13.84 -19.28
CA SER A 738 -6.04 -14.78 -20.19
C SER A 738 -4.53 -14.85 -19.99
N ALA A 739 -3.96 -13.99 -19.13
CA ALA A 739 -2.55 -14.00 -18.78
C ALA A 739 -2.19 -15.28 -18.01
N SER A 740 -1.00 -15.81 -18.28
CA SER A 740 -0.51 -17.04 -17.65
C SER A 740 0.28 -16.72 -16.38
N THR A 741 -0.09 -17.33 -15.26
CA THR A 741 0.64 -17.23 -13.99
C THR A 741 1.81 -18.21 -13.87
N ASP A 742 1.97 -19.14 -14.83
CA ASP A 742 2.99 -20.21 -14.82
C ASP A 742 4.45 -19.70 -14.72
N ASP A 743 4.73 -18.47 -15.18
CA ASP A 743 6.08 -17.89 -15.18
C ASP A 743 6.41 -17.08 -13.91
N ARG A 744 5.50 -17.06 -12.91
CA ARG A 744 5.69 -16.33 -11.64
C ARG A 744 6.85 -16.89 -10.82
N ILE A 745 7.75 -16.01 -10.39
CA ILE A 745 8.88 -16.37 -9.51
C ILE A 745 8.48 -16.13 -8.05
N ILE A 746 8.11 -17.19 -7.35
CA ILE A 746 7.78 -17.12 -5.92
C ILE A 746 9.09 -17.10 -5.10
N LEU A 747 9.34 -15.99 -4.40
CA LEU A 747 10.48 -15.88 -3.49
C LEU A 747 10.18 -16.58 -2.17
N GLU A 748 10.87 -17.68 -1.88
CA GLU A 748 10.72 -18.39 -0.61
C GLU A 748 11.41 -17.67 0.56
N GLY A 749 10.79 -17.75 1.74
CA GLY A 749 11.29 -17.18 3.00
C GLY A 749 11.07 -15.67 3.15
N ASP A 750 11.13 -15.19 4.39
CA ASP A 750 10.97 -13.78 4.73
C ASP A 750 12.20 -12.92 4.40
N VAL A 751 11.95 -11.62 4.23
CA VAL A 751 13.00 -10.60 4.12
C VAL A 751 13.92 -10.67 5.36
N PRO A 752 15.24 -10.79 5.18
CA PRO A 752 16.18 -10.80 6.29
C PRO A 752 16.11 -9.52 7.15
N SER A 753 16.52 -9.62 8.40
CA SER A 753 16.52 -8.45 9.30
C SER A 753 17.59 -7.43 8.89
N PRO A 754 17.24 -6.14 8.75
CA PRO A 754 18.20 -5.07 8.50
C PRO A 754 19.15 -4.79 9.69
N ILE A 755 18.94 -5.44 10.84
CA ILE A 755 19.87 -5.40 11.98
C ILE A 755 21.13 -6.20 11.68
N ASN A 756 20.99 -7.34 11.01
CA ASN A 756 22.06 -8.25 10.66
C ASN A 756 21.89 -8.69 9.20
N PRO A 757 22.16 -7.79 8.23
CA PRO A 757 21.99 -8.11 6.83
C PRO A 757 22.93 -9.25 6.40
N PRO A 758 22.56 -10.06 5.40
CA PRO A 758 23.41 -11.13 4.90
C PRO A 758 24.76 -10.61 4.39
N SER A 759 25.83 -11.38 4.60
CA SER A 759 27.14 -11.06 4.03
C SER A 759 27.15 -11.15 2.49
N GLY A 760 28.01 -10.37 1.84
CA GLY A 760 28.13 -10.36 0.38
C GLY A 760 26.94 -9.68 -0.26
N CYS A 761 26.25 -10.36 -1.19
CA CYS A 761 24.98 -9.92 -1.76
C CYS A 761 23.85 -10.09 -0.73
N HIS A 762 23.16 -8.99 -0.39
CA HIS A 762 22.05 -9.00 0.57
C HIS A 762 20.89 -9.92 0.13
N PHE A 763 20.68 -10.09 -1.18
CA PHE A 763 19.61 -10.93 -1.73
C PHE A 763 19.96 -12.43 -1.77
N ARG A 764 21.21 -12.83 -1.47
CA ARG A 764 21.67 -14.23 -1.66
C ARG A 764 20.84 -15.28 -0.93
N THR A 765 20.18 -14.91 0.16
CA THR A 765 19.40 -15.82 1.00
C THR A 765 18.05 -16.19 0.38
N ARG A 766 17.59 -15.42 -0.61
CA ARG A 766 16.31 -15.61 -1.32
C ARG A 766 16.49 -15.73 -2.84
N CYS A 767 17.70 -15.52 -3.35
CA CYS A 767 17.99 -15.56 -4.77
C CYS A 767 17.86 -16.98 -5.36
N PRO A 768 16.96 -17.21 -6.33
CA PRO A 768 16.86 -18.51 -7.00
C PRO A 768 18.12 -18.84 -7.83
N GLN A 769 18.88 -17.81 -8.21
CA GLN A 769 20.11 -17.89 -9.01
C GLN A 769 21.39 -17.72 -8.17
N VAL A 770 21.35 -18.05 -6.87
CA VAL A 770 22.55 -18.00 -6.00
C VAL A 770 23.67 -18.86 -6.59
N ILE A 771 24.86 -18.27 -6.79
CA ILE A 771 25.92 -18.88 -7.59
C ILE A 771 26.73 -19.88 -6.75
N PRO A 772 26.73 -21.19 -7.08
CA PRO A 772 27.55 -22.18 -6.40
C PRO A 772 29.04 -21.91 -6.64
N PRO A 773 29.92 -22.38 -5.73
CA PRO A 773 31.36 -22.30 -5.96
C PRO A 773 31.77 -23.07 -7.24
N GLU A 774 32.72 -22.52 -8.01
CA GLU A 774 33.07 -23.00 -9.38
C GLU A 774 33.39 -24.50 -9.49
N ASP A 775 33.93 -25.10 -8.43
CA ASP A 775 34.33 -26.50 -8.38
C ASP A 775 33.18 -27.46 -7.97
N LEU A 776 31.97 -26.94 -7.74
CA LEU A 776 30.82 -27.69 -7.25
C LEU A 776 29.83 -28.00 -8.40
N ASP A 777 29.77 -29.28 -8.79
CA ASP A 777 28.78 -29.78 -9.76
C ASP A 777 27.47 -30.12 -9.03
N ILE A 778 26.52 -29.19 -9.06
CA ILE A 778 25.21 -29.30 -8.42
C ILE A 778 24.16 -28.57 -9.27
N GLU A 779 22.95 -29.13 -9.34
CA GLU A 779 21.82 -28.46 -9.99
C GLU A 779 21.36 -27.25 -9.15
N GLN A 780 20.95 -26.18 -9.83
CA GLN A 780 20.62 -24.90 -9.17
C GLN A 780 19.53 -25.05 -8.09
N ALA A 781 18.47 -25.82 -8.37
CA ALA A 781 17.40 -26.08 -7.41
C ALA A 781 17.90 -26.83 -6.17
N ALA A 782 18.71 -27.89 -6.36
CA ALA A 782 19.29 -28.64 -5.25
C ALA A 782 20.26 -27.78 -4.41
N TYR A 783 21.02 -26.88 -5.05
CA TYR A 783 21.89 -25.96 -4.35
C TYR A 783 21.10 -24.94 -3.51
N ARG A 784 19.98 -24.43 -4.05
CA ARG A 784 19.09 -23.52 -3.32
C ARG A 784 18.55 -24.16 -2.04
N GLU A 785 18.08 -25.41 -2.11
CA GLU A 785 17.59 -26.16 -0.93
C GLU A 785 18.70 -26.36 0.12
N VAL A 786 19.92 -26.69 -0.32
CA VAL A 786 21.07 -26.79 0.60
C VAL A 786 21.37 -25.44 1.26
N MET A 787 21.23 -24.33 0.53
CA MET A 787 21.40 -22.98 1.10
C MET A 787 20.29 -22.62 2.10
N ASP A 788 19.05 -23.09 1.91
CA ASP A 788 17.98 -22.95 2.91
C ASP A 788 18.25 -23.77 4.15
N LEU A 789 18.66 -25.03 3.98
CA LEU A 789 19.07 -25.88 5.08
C LEU A 789 20.20 -25.24 5.90
N ARG A 790 21.20 -24.66 5.21
CA ARG A 790 22.29 -23.91 5.85
C ARG A 790 21.77 -22.76 6.71
N GLN A 791 20.88 -21.93 6.16
CA GLN A 791 20.30 -20.80 6.90
C GLN A 791 19.52 -21.27 8.14
N ARG A 792 18.80 -22.39 8.03
CA ARG A 792 18.08 -22.97 9.18
C ARG A 792 19.03 -23.44 10.27
N ILE A 793 20.14 -24.07 9.89
CA ILE A 793 21.20 -24.50 10.83
C ILE A 793 21.87 -23.29 11.48
N GLU A 794 22.20 -22.25 10.73
CA GLU A 794 22.80 -21.00 11.25
C GLU A 794 21.88 -20.27 12.24
N ARG A 795 20.57 -20.43 12.11
CA ARG A 795 19.57 -19.85 13.01
C ARG A 795 19.16 -20.79 14.16
N GLU A 796 19.70 -22.01 14.21
CA GLU A 796 19.33 -23.04 15.18
C GLU A 796 17.82 -23.39 15.15
N THR A 797 17.26 -23.48 13.94
CA THR A 797 15.81 -23.54 13.73
C THR A 797 15.26 -24.89 13.26
N LEU A 798 16.11 -25.90 13.06
CA LEU A 798 15.61 -27.22 12.66
C LEU A 798 14.85 -27.90 13.80
N ASP A 799 13.67 -28.43 13.52
CA ASP A 799 12.86 -29.15 14.50
C ASP A 799 13.34 -30.61 14.68
N VAL A 800 14.43 -30.74 15.42
CA VAL A 800 15.01 -32.04 15.77
C VAL A 800 14.06 -32.88 16.64
N ALA A 801 13.14 -32.25 17.39
CA ALA A 801 12.22 -32.97 18.26
C ALA A 801 11.17 -33.72 17.42
N THR A 802 10.54 -33.03 16.47
CA THR A 802 9.58 -33.61 15.54
C THR A 802 10.21 -34.71 14.69
N ALA A 803 11.40 -34.45 14.12
CA ALA A 803 12.12 -35.46 13.35
C ALA A 803 12.48 -36.72 14.18
N ARG A 804 12.78 -36.58 15.47
CA ARG A 804 12.99 -37.72 16.38
C ARG A 804 11.71 -38.53 16.59
N ASP A 805 10.58 -37.86 16.73
CA ASP A 805 9.29 -38.52 16.92
C ASP A 805 8.84 -39.25 15.65
N GLU A 806 9.04 -38.66 14.47
CA GLU A 806 8.76 -39.27 13.17
C GLU A 806 9.65 -40.48 12.89
N ALA A 807 10.97 -40.37 13.09
CA ALA A 807 11.90 -41.49 12.97
C ALA A 807 11.54 -42.66 13.90
N THR A 808 10.99 -42.36 15.08
CA THR A 808 10.49 -43.38 16.03
C THR A 808 9.20 -44.04 15.53
N LYS A 809 8.29 -43.29 14.90
CA LYS A 809 7.06 -43.82 14.28
C LYS A 809 7.36 -44.70 13.07
N GLY A 810 8.29 -44.29 12.19
CA GLY A 810 8.68 -45.04 10.99
C GLY A 810 9.38 -46.37 11.28
N SER A 811 10.28 -46.41 12.27
CA SER A 811 11.01 -47.62 12.68
C SER A 811 10.11 -48.71 13.30
N HIS A 812 8.90 -48.37 13.73
CA HIS A 812 7.89 -49.33 14.19
C HIS A 812 7.11 -50.03 13.06
N ALA A 813 7.10 -49.49 11.83
CA ALA A 813 6.38 -50.09 10.71
C ALA A 813 7.13 -51.29 10.07
N GLU A 814 8.47 -51.30 10.11
CA GLU A 814 9.29 -52.38 9.54
C GLU A 814 9.73 -53.45 10.55
N ALA A 815 9.64 -53.18 11.86
CA ALA A 815 10.10 -54.09 12.90
C ALA A 815 8.99 -55.05 13.38
N THR A 816 8.86 -56.21 12.74
CA THR A 816 8.10 -57.36 13.30
C THR A 816 8.87 -58.07 14.43
N GLN A 817 9.33 -57.35 15.45
CA GLN A 817 9.79 -57.90 16.72
C GLN A 817 9.87 -56.83 17.81
N VAL A 818 8.87 -56.84 18.71
CA VAL A 818 8.79 -55.98 19.89
C VAL A 818 9.90 -56.34 20.89
N SER A 819 10.84 -55.43 21.11
CA SER A 819 11.61 -55.35 22.36
C SER A 819 11.04 -54.23 23.22
N ALA A 820 10.83 -54.53 24.51
CA ALA A 820 10.08 -53.71 25.47
C ALA A 820 10.91 -52.63 26.19
N ASP A 821 12.01 -52.18 25.59
CA ASP A 821 12.78 -51.05 26.08
C ASP A 821 12.64 -49.94 25.02
N GLY A 822 11.92 -48.86 25.35
CA GLY A 822 11.77 -47.68 24.48
C GLY A 822 13.11 -47.01 24.25
N GLY A 823 13.88 -47.54 23.29
CA GLY A 823 15.16 -47.00 22.86
C GLY A 823 14.92 -45.74 22.03
N ALA A 824 15.75 -44.72 22.26
CA ALA A 824 15.82 -43.55 21.40
C ALA A 824 16.05 -43.99 19.93
N PRO A 825 15.48 -43.28 18.94
CA PRO A 825 15.67 -43.59 17.52
C PRO A 825 17.16 -43.60 17.17
N ASP A 826 17.55 -44.41 16.18
CA ASP A 826 18.93 -44.39 15.68
C ASP A 826 19.23 -43.00 15.10
N GLN A 827 20.39 -42.44 15.42
CA GLN A 827 20.78 -41.09 14.98
C GLN A 827 20.72 -40.98 13.45
N SER A 828 21.04 -42.08 12.75
CA SER A 828 20.96 -42.14 11.29
C SER A 828 19.54 -41.94 10.74
N ALA A 829 18.52 -42.45 11.43
CA ALA A 829 17.11 -42.32 11.04
C ALA A 829 16.61 -40.88 11.25
N VAL A 830 17.05 -40.22 12.33
CA VAL A 830 16.71 -38.80 12.57
C VAL A 830 17.36 -37.89 11.53
N VAL A 831 18.61 -38.19 11.15
CA VAL A 831 19.32 -37.46 10.09
C VAL A 831 18.64 -37.66 8.74
N GLU A 832 18.20 -38.87 8.44
CA GLU A 832 17.45 -39.19 7.21
C GLU A 832 16.13 -38.41 7.15
N GLU A 833 15.36 -38.39 8.24
CA GLU A 833 14.12 -37.60 8.33
C GLU A 833 14.39 -36.10 8.11
N LEU A 834 15.35 -35.52 8.85
CA LEU A 834 15.71 -34.11 8.67
C LEU A 834 16.16 -33.78 7.24
N ARG A 835 16.81 -34.73 6.55
CA ARG A 835 17.21 -34.54 5.17
C ARG A 835 16.01 -34.58 4.23
N GLU A 836 15.13 -35.58 4.38
CA GLU A 836 13.96 -35.75 3.52
C GLU A 836 12.94 -34.61 3.69
N SER A 837 12.82 -34.06 4.90
CA SER A 837 11.94 -32.91 5.19
C SER A 837 12.45 -31.57 4.64
N HIS A 838 13.73 -31.49 4.23
CA HIS A 838 14.35 -30.23 3.80
C HIS A 838 15.02 -30.27 2.43
N LEU A 839 15.24 -31.45 1.84
CA LEU A 839 15.79 -31.61 0.50
C LEU A 839 14.87 -32.51 -0.32
N SER A 840 14.19 -31.92 -1.30
CA SER A 840 13.38 -32.69 -2.26
C SER A 840 14.21 -33.18 -3.45
N HIS A 841 15.32 -32.48 -3.76
CA HIS A 841 16.20 -32.82 -4.87
C HIS A 841 17.30 -33.79 -4.44
N THR A 842 17.65 -34.71 -5.36
CA THR A 842 18.69 -35.71 -5.09
C THR A 842 20.09 -35.11 -5.22
N LEU A 843 20.87 -35.16 -4.14
CA LEU A 843 22.28 -34.81 -4.16
C LEU A 843 23.17 -35.97 -4.64
N SER A 844 24.35 -35.64 -5.17
CA SER A 844 25.37 -36.67 -5.43
C SER A 844 25.82 -37.32 -4.13
N PRO A 845 26.26 -38.60 -4.12
CA PRO A 845 26.61 -39.30 -2.88
C PRO A 845 27.62 -38.58 -2.00
N ASN A 846 28.60 -37.91 -2.62
CA ASN A 846 29.62 -37.15 -1.89
C ASN A 846 29.03 -35.92 -1.17
N LEU A 847 28.02 -35.28 -1.77
CA LEU A 847 27.36 -34.10 -1.20
C LEU A 847 26.34 -34.51 -0.12
N THR A 848 25.62 -35.61 -0.35
CA THR A 848 24.78 -36.24 0.68
C THR A 848 25.59 -36.56 1.94
N ASP A 849 26.79 -37.15 1.80
CA ASP A 849 27.67 -37.45 2.93
C ASP A 849 28.12 -36.21 3.72
N VAL A 850 28.16 -35.03 3.08
CA VAL A 850 28.49 -33.75 3.75
C VAL A 850 27.27 -33.23 4.51
N VAL A 851 26.09 -33.24 3.88
CA VAL A 851 24.83 -32.82 4.49
C VAL A 851 24.50 -33.70 5.69
N ASP A 852 24.55 -35.03 5.54
CA ASP A 852 24.28 -35.98 6.61
C ASP A 852 25.20 -35.79 7.81
N ARG A 853 26.46 -35.42 7.56
CA ARG A 853 27.43 -35.13 8.62
C ARG A 853 27.06 -33.86 9.37
N ALA A 854 26.64 -32.81 8.65
CA ALA A 854 26.17 -31.57 9.27
C ALA A 854 24.91 -31.80 10.10
N LEU A 855 23.91 -32.50 9.55
CA LEU A 855 22.71 -32.89 10.27
C LEU A 855 23.02 -33.78 11.49
N GLY A 856 24.02 -34.65 11.40
CA GLY A 856 24.51 -35.42 12.55
C GLY A 856 24.97 -34.52 13.71
N PHE A 857 25.70 -33.44 13.41
CA PHE A 857 26.10 -32.44 14.41
C PHE A 857 24.90 -31.67 14.97
N VAL A 858 23.89 -31.35 14.15
CA VAL A 858 22.62 -30.75 14.61
C VAL A 858 21.91 -31.67 15.61
N VAL A 859 21.82 -32.98 15.31
CA VAL A 859 21.20 -33.96 16.22
C VAL A 859 21.96 -34.08 17.55
N ASP A 860 23.27 -33.82 17.53
CA ASP A 860 24.15 -33.76 18.69
C ASP A 860 24.19 -32.38 19.38
N ASP A 861 23.35 -31.43 18.95
CA ASP A 861 23.25 -30.05 19.48
C ASP A 861 24.54 -29.21 19.28
N ASP A 862 25.31 -29.52 18.22
CA ASP A 862 26.55 -28.82 17.82
C ASP A 862 26.33 -28.03 16.51
N TRP A 863 25.48 -27.00 16.59
CA TRP A 863 25.03 -26.17 15.48
C TRP A 863 26.15 -25.39 14.80
N ASP A 864 27.08 -24.84 15.60
CA ASP A 864 28.27 -24.14 15.09
C ASP A 864 29.07 -25.07 14.15
N ARG A 865 29.30 -26.31 14.59
CA ARG A 865 30.05 -27.27 13.78
C ARG A 865 29.30 -27.72 12.54
N ALA A 866 27.98 -27.87 12.63
CA ALA A 866 27.13 -28.16 11.48
C ALA A 866 27.22 -27.04 10.43
N SER A 867 27.12 -25.79 10.86
CA SER A 867 27.24 -24.60 10.01
C SER A 867 28.61 -24.54 9.33
N GLU A 868 29.70 -24.74 10.08
CA GLU A 868 31.07 -24.77 9.52
C GLU A 868 31.22 -25.82 8.42
N VAL A 869 30.70 -27.04 8.63
CA VAL A 869 30.81 -28.14 7.66
C VAL A 869 30.13 -27.81 6.35
N LEU A 870 28.94 -27.22 6.40
CA LEU A 870 28.24 -26.83 5.18
C LEU A 870 28.88 -25.62 4.53
N ARG A 871 29.33 -24.63 5.31
CA ARG A 871 30.01 -23.44 4.78
C ARG A 871 31.28 -23.82 4.01
N ASP A 872 32.11 -24.70 4.55
CA ASP A 872 33.36 -25.12 3.91
C ASP A 872 33.16 -25.68 2.49
N GLN A 873 32.01 -26.31 2.22
CA GLN A 873 31.72 -26.97 0.94
C GLN A 873 30.79 -26.15 0.03
N PHE A 874 29.84 -25.41 0.60
CA PHE A 874 28.72 -24.80 -0.11
C PHE A 874 28.71 -23.26 -0.04
N GLU A 875 29.73 -22.60 0.50
CA GLU A 875 29.81 -21.12 0.50
C GLU A 875 29.76 -20.57 -0.93
N SER A 876 28.74 -19.75 -1.19
CA SER A 876 28.43 -19.22 -2.53
C SER A 876 29.35 -18.06 -2.89
N VAL A 877 29.48 -17.76 -4.19
CA VAL A 877 30.17 -16.53 -4.64
C VAL A 877 29.47 -15.30 -4.05
N CYS A 878 28.13 -15.32 -4.06
CA CYS A 878 27.30 -14.25 -3.52
C CYS A 878 27.43 -14.07 -2.00
N GLU A 879 27.93 -15.06 -1.26
CA GLU A 879 28.18 -14.98 0.19
C GLU A 879 29.53 -14.35 0.53
N ARG A 880 30.52 -14.53 -0.36
CA ARG A 880 31.90 -14.05 -0.18
C ARG A 880 32.06 -12.58 -0.56
N ASP A 881 31.49 -12.21 -1.69
CA ASP A 881 31.73 -10.93 -2.34
C ASP A 881 30.42 -10.14 -2.46
N SER A 882 30.46 -8.85 -2.15
CA SER A 882 29.35 -7.93 -2.40
C SER A 882 29.42 -7.44 -3.86
N PRO A 883 28.34 -7.56 -4.64
CA PRO A 883 28.31 -6.96 -5.96
C PRO A 883 28.19 -5.44 -5.84
N GLU A 884 28.86 -4.70 -6.71
CA GLU A 884 28.75 -3.23 -6.78
C GLU A 884 27.79 -2.84 -7.91
N LEU A 885 27.03 -1.76 -7.70
CA LEU A 885 26.20 -1.17 -8.75
C LEU A 885 27.12 -0.53 -9.81
N GLY A 886 27.00 -0.96 -11.06
CA GLY A 886 27.79 -0.41 -12.17
C GLY A 886 27.48 1.06 -12.49
N THR A 887 28.19 1.62 -13.47
CA THR A 887 27.99 3.00 -13.97
C THR A 887 27.41 3.06 -15.38
N GLY A 888 26.85 1.94 -15.88
CA GLY A 888 26.21 1.87 -17.19
C GLY A 888 24.86 2.59 -17.24
N GLU A 889 24.15 2.47 -18.36
CA GLU A 889 22.77 3.00 -18.51
C GLU A 889 21.72 2.13 -17.79
N HIS A 890 22.04 0.84 -17.59
CA HIS A 890 21.21 -0.14 -16.90
C HIS A 890 22.05 -0.95 -15.89
N PRO A 891 22.58 -0.31 -14.84
CA PRO A 891 23.42 -1.01 -13.87
C PRO A 891 22.60 -1.92 -12.96
N ALA A 892 23.10 -3.12 -12.71
CA ALA A 892 22.59 -4.04 -11.70
C ALA A 892 23.73 -4.59 -10.84
N ALA A 893 23.55 -4.59 -9.53
CA ALA A 893 24.47 -5.13 -8.55
C ALA A 893 24.31 -6.66 -8.47
N CYS A 894 24.72 -7.38 -9.53
CA CYS A 894 24.63 -8.83 -9.61
C CYS A 894 25.92 -9.48 -10.15
N HIS A 895 26.39 -10.53 -9.48
CA HIS A 895 27.55 -11.30 -9.93
C HIS A 895 27.33 -12.06 -11.25
N LEU A 896 26.08 -12.28 -11.66
CA LEU A 896 25.75 -12.90 -12.95
C LEU A 896 26.17 -12.03 -14.14
N LEU A 897 26.26 -10.71 -13.96
CA LEU A 897 26.56 -9.74 -15.01
C LEU A 897 28.06 -9.42 -15.11
N ASN A 898 28.84 -9.79 -14.09
CA ASN A 898 30.25 -9.43 -13.96
C ASN A 898 31.23 -10.47 -14.55
N ASN A 899 30.75 -11.39 -15.41
CA ASN A 899 31.53 -12.49 -15.99
C ASN A 899 31.88 -12.32 -17.48
#